data_AF-A0A849H526-F1
#
_entry.id   AF-A0A849H526-F1
#
_cell.length_a   1.000
_cell.length_b   1.000
_cell.length_c   1.000
_cell.angle_alpha   90.00
_cell.angle_beta   90.00
_cell.angle_gamma   90.00
#
_symmetry.space_group_name_H-M   'P 1'
#
loop_
_entity.id
_entity.type
_entity.pdbx_description
1 polymer ?
#
loop_
_entity_poly.entity_id
_entity_poly.type
_entity_poly.pdbx_seq_one_letter_code
_entity_poly.pdbx_strand_id
1 'polypeptide(L)'
;ERFWDRLQTETYGELISYVMDIQDGNPAGDNAPFFDEFRVDLRLSEPDYRVGVDEETISSLEALHEDLFFETHTLFSLIGGRYQTSLSNPGRVLPFVDPSGAGAPGVARLSLTGKERGNPELLVRTWASEDAEPVLQRYELTPLPVQDSGLTGVVMAAGVEGLDQVRVRVTVPDSIDRYEEFAARSSESGIDRQFLSVELLEKMLASLRRLHDAGMMEETLAWDRVGSLAVDFRLEKDSIYQKTAFLPRSRTPKTTDNPRLTSGDWEYRGQALVQWDSPMSLAESEDLLAKLGSFPGVNAYFLTESYLGNRVWAADFLPPQGGTYISQAKLNALKPTLFVSGREHANEVSSTNHILRLGELLVTDSAYREMLKKVNVVLHPVTNPDGAELAYARQLVNPDHMLHAGRPGALGTDATSGGSSPDPIYPESRARGMIREAWLPDIYLNPHGYPSHEWVQYFAGYSAWARGRRVGPRTWWVPRGWFIPGFSWVEDEENPDYQTAQFAILDSMAAAVTGNEAVHDMNQRLYARYKKYGEQDRDGFTEYFHNGMVVSMRLRGTESIGNGLNSPRITYFSVTTEAPDETARGDWMDLMGQVGLAHTTSTLRYLATGEFEVEREAEAFDQAVVRKFFRVKPVLPPTDDDEKKDRK
;
A
#
# COMPACT_ATOMS: atom_id res chain seq x y z
N GLU A 1 -21.10 -8.48 -28.94
CA GLU A 1 -22.53 -8.86 -28.96
C GLU A 1 -22.85 -10.17 -28.25
N ARG A 2 -22.79 -11.37 -28.85
CA ARG A 2 -23.26 -12.62 -28.19
C ARG A 2 -22.65 -12.89 -26.80
N PHE A 3 -21.35 -12.66 -26.67
CA PHE A 3 -20.67 -12.78 -25.37
C PHE A 3 -21.22 -11.78 -24.36
N TRP A 4 -21.41 -10.55 -24.79
CA TRP A 4 -21.91 -9.44 -23.97
C TRP A 4 -23.33 -9.70 -23.48
N ASP A 5 -24.22 -10.14 -24.37
CA ASP A 5 -25.59 -10.50 -24.03
C ASP A 5 -25.60 -11.58 -22.93
N ARG A 6 -24.78 -12.63 -23.08
CA ARG A 6 -24.65 -13.70 -22.07
C ARG A 6 -24.07 -13.20 -20.75
N LEU A 7 -23.04 -12.34 -20.80
CA LEU A 7 -22.42 -11.78 -19.60
C LEU A 7 -23.45 -10.95 -18.81
N GLN A 8 -24.11 -10.00 -19.46
CA GLN A 8 -24.98 -9.04 -18.80
C GLN A 8 -26.32 -9.65 -18.37
N THR A 9 -26.91 -10.55 -19.19
CA THR A 9 -28.26 -11.06 -18.91
C THR A 9 -28.27 -12.33 -18.06
N GLU A 10 -27.32 -13.24 -18.28
CA GLU A 10 -27.25 -14.52 -17.55
C GLU A 10 -26.21 -14.44 -16.43
N THR A 11 -24.96 -14.12 -16.75
CA THR A 11 -23.84 -14.26 -15.80
C THR A 11 -23.94 -13.27 -14.64
N TYR A 12 -24.18 -11.99 -14.92
CA TYR A 12 -24.40 -11.00 -13.85
C TYR A 12 -25.67 -11.28 -13.05
N GLY A 13 -26.70 -11.89 -13.66
CA GLY A 13 -27.88 -12.37 -12.94
C GLY A 13 -27.55 -13.48 -11.92
N GLU A 14 -26.73 -14.45 -12.32
CA GLU A 14 -26.22 -15.51 -11.45
C GLU A 14 -25.33 -14.95 -10.33
N LEU A 15 -24.44 -14.01 -10.64
CA LEU A 15 -23.59 -13.34 -9.65
C LEU A 15 -24.40 -12.56 -8.62
N ILE A 16 -25.42 -11.80 -9.04
CA ILE A 16 -26.33 -11.12 -8.12
C ILE A 16 -27.01 -12.14 -7.21
N SER A 17 -27.55 -13.21 -7.79
CA SER A 17 -28.26 -14.26 -7.02
C SER A 17 -27.34 -14.90 -6.00
N TYR A 18 -26.12 -15.28 -6.40
CA TYR A 18 -25.10 -15.81 -5.51
C TYR A 18 -24.76 -14.86 -4.35
N VAL A 19 -24.53 -13.57 -4.62
CA VAL A 19 -24.20 -12.58 -3.57
C VAL A 19 -25.37 -12.39 -2.60
N MET A 20 -26.61 -12.46 -3.09
CA MET A 20 -27.79 -12.40 -2.22
C MET A 20 -27.90 -13.67 -1.38
N ASP A 21 -27.68 -14.84 -1.96
CA ASP A 21 -27.83 -16.13 -1.29
C ASP A 21 -26.82 -16.31 -0.15
N ILE A 22 -25.55 -15.94 -0.35
CA ILE A 22 -24.55 -16.06 0.72
C ILE A 22 -24.78 -15.07 1.88
N GLN A 23 -25.59 -14.03 1.66
CA GLN A 23 -25.88 -12.99 2.65
C GLN A 23 -27.36 -12.98 3.08
N ASP A 24 -28.09 -14.08 2.86
CA ASP A 24 -29.50 -14.25 3.24
C ASP A 24 -30.41 -13.09 2.78
N GLY A 25 -30.12 -12.52 1.60
CA GLY A 25 -30.85 -11.41 1.00
C GLY A 25 -30.59 -10.05 1.65
N ASN A 26 -29.64 -9.93 2.58
CA ASN A 26 -29.28 -8.69 3.26
C ASN A 26 -27.78 -8.37 3.10
N PRO A 27 -27.34 -7.82 1.95
CA PRO A 27 -25.94 -7.52 1.71
C PRO A 27 -25.34 -6.54 2.71
N ALA A 28 -24.14 -6.85 3.22
CA ALA A 28 -23.37 -6.00 4.11
C ALA A 28 -21.90 -5.94 3.68
N GLY A 29 -21.29 -4.75 3.75
CA GLY A 29 -19.88 -4.56 3.37
C GLY A 29 -18.88 -5.29 4.25
N ASP A 30 -19.23 -5.51 5.52
CA ASP A 30 -18.38 -6.20 6.50
C ASP A 30 -18.13 -7.68 6.14
N ASN A 31 -18.92 -8.23 5.21
CA ASN A 31 -18.82 -9.61 4.74
C ASN A 31 -17.86 -9.76 3.54
N ALA A 32 -17.19 -8.67 3.13
CA ALA A 32 -16.23 -8.71 2.04
C ALA A 32 -15.01 -9.58 2.40
N PRO A 33 -14.40 -10.28 1.41
CA PRO A 33 -14.85 -10.37 0.03
C PRO A 33 -16.02 -11.34 -0.16
N PHE A 34 -16.85 -11.11 -1.19
CA PHE A 34 -18.05 -11.93 -1.44
C PHE A 34 -17.75 -13.18 -2.26
N PHE A 35 -16.67 -13.19 -3.02
CA PHE A 35 -16.13 -14.34 -3.73
C PHE A 35 -14.61 -14.30 -3.72
N ASP A 36 -13.95 -15.42 -4.02
CA ASP A 36 -12.50 -15.48 -4.16
C ASP A 36 -12.09 -14.98 -5.55
N GLU A 37 -12.48 -15.69 -6.61
CA GLU A 37 -12.14 -15.35 -7.99
C GLU A 37 -13.36 -15.35 -8.91
N PHE A 38 -13.50 -14.30 -9.73
CA PHE A 38 -14.31 -14.32 -10.95
C PHE A 38 -13.37 -14.27 -12.15
N ARG A 39 -13.12 -15.44 -12.72
CA ARG A 39 -12.18 -15.65 -13.82
C ARG A 39 -12.93 -15.68 -15.15
N VAL A 40 -12.45 -14.89 -16.12
CA VAL A 40 -13.00 -14.82 -17.47
C VAL A 40 -11.89 -15.11 -18.48
N ASP A 41 -11.80 -16.35 -18.95
CA ASP A 41 -10.89 -16.77 -20.01
C ASP A 41 -11.51 -16.52 -21.38
N LEU A 42 -10.89 -15.65 -22.16
CA LEU A 42 -11.33 -15.25 -23.48
C LEU A 42 -10.26 -15.51 -24.52
N ARG A 43 -10.64 -16.12 -25.62
CA ARG A 43 -9.85 -16.18 -26.84
C ARG A 43 -10.71 -15.70 -27.98
N LEU A 44 -10.38 -14.53 -28.52
CA LEU A 44 -11.10 -13.93 -29.64
C LEU A 44 -10.11 -13.64 -30.79
N SER A 45 -10.61 -13.08 -31.90
CA SER A 45 -9.88 -13.02 -33.17
C SER A 45 -9.55 -11.60 -33.63
N GLU A 46 -9.95 -10.61 -32.84
CA GLU A 46 -9.80 -9.19 -33.09
C GLU A 46 -8.31 -8.80 -32.98
N PRO A 47 -7.74 -8.17 -34.01
CA PRO A 47 -6.34 -7.77 -34.01
C PRO A 47 -6.10 -6.47 -33.23
N ASP A 48 -4.89 -6.34 -32.71
CA ASP A 48 -4.36 -5.09 -32.15
C ASP A 48 -3.64 -4.29 -33.24
N TYR A 49 -3.82 -2.96 -33.23
CA TYR A 49 -3.24 -2.05 -34.21
C TYR A 49 -2.46 -0.91 -33.55
N ARG A 50 -1.13 -0.95 -33.64
CA ARG A 50 -0.28 0.20 -33.28
C ARG A 50 -0.47 1.31 -34.32
N VAL A 51 -0.73 2.54 -33.86
CA VAL A 51 -1.00 3.71 -34.72
C VAL A 51 0.29 4.30 -35.31
N GLY A 52 1.44 4.06 -34.66
CA GLY A 52 2.73 4.62 -35.04
C GLY A 52 2.99 6.03 -34.52
N VAL A 53 2.29 6.42 -33.43
CA VAL A 53 2.47 7.69 -32.73
C VAL A 53 2.73 7.37 -31.26
N ASP A 54 3.97 7.56 -30.79
CA ASP A 54 4.42 7.14 -29.46
C ASP A 54 3.90 5.71 -29.14
N GLU A 55 3.25 5.49 -28.00
CA GLU A 55 2.69 4.18 -27.61
C GLU A 55 1.23 3.92 -28.04
N GLU A 56 0.63 4.79 -28.87
CA GLU A 56 -0.81 4.68 -29.22
C GLU A 56 -1.18 3.36 -29.91
N THR A 57 -2.20 2.69 -29.37
CA THR A 57 -2.73 1.41 -29.86
C THR A 57 -4.25 1.42 -29.95
N ILE A 58 -4.78 0.64 -30.91
CA ILE A 58 -6.20 0.37 -31.07
C ILE A 58 -6.41 -1.13 -30.89
N SER A 59 -7.13 -1.52 -29.85
CA SER A 59 -7.41 -2.90 -29.50
C SER A 59 -8.80 -3.06 -28.90
N SER A 60 -9.63 -3.88 -29.56
CA SER A 60 -10.92 -4.31 -29.01
C SER A 60 -10.76 -5.37 -27.90
N LEU A 61 -9.64 -6.09 -27.90
CA LEU A 61 -9.32 -7.10 -26.88
C LEU A 61 -8.95 -6.45 -25.55
N GLU A 62 -8.15 -5.39 -25.61
CA GLU A 62 -7.85 -4.51 -24.47
C GLU A 62 -9.13 -3.86 -23.93
N ALA A 63 -9.93 -3.24 -24.80
CA ALA A 63 -11.18 -2.61 -24.38
C ALA A 63 -12.11 -3.60 -23.67
N LEU A 64 -12.19 -4.84 -24.16
CA LEU A 64 -12.98 -5.89 -23.53
C LEU A 64 -12.40 -6.34 -22.17
N HIS A 65 -11.07 -6.41 -22.02
CA HIS A 65 -10.41 -6.67 -20.73
C HIS A 65 -10.85 -5.63 -19.69
N GLU A 66 -10.76 -4.36 -20.08
CA GLU A 66 -11.08 -3.20 -19.25
C GLU A 66 -12.56 -3.19 -18.85
N ASP A 67 -13.46 -3.37 -19.83
CA ASP A 67 -14.91 -3.41 -19.58
C ASP A 67 -15.29 -4.54 -18.61
N LEU A 68 -14.73 -5.74 -18.78
CA LEU A 68 -14.99 -6.86 -17.86
C LEU A 68 -14.58 -6.53 -16.43
N PHE A 69 -13.43 -5.90 -16.26
CA PHE A 69 -12.95 -5.49 -14.96
C PHE A 69 -13.86 -4.42 -14.35
N PHE A 70 -14.08 -3.30 -15.04
CA PHE A 70 -14.82 -2.16 -14.48
C PHE A 70 -16.32 -2.41 -14.36
N GLU A 71 -16.96 -3.11 -15.29
CA GLU A 71 -18.38 -3.40 -15.20
C GLU A 71 -18.69 -4.36 -14.07
N THR A 72 -17.84 -5.36 -13.83
CA THR A 72 -18.03 -6.25 -12.69
C THR A 72 -17.93 -5.46 -11.38
N HIS A 73 -16.97 -4.55 -11.23
CA HIS A 73 -16.90 -3.68 -10.04
C HIS A 73 -18.10 -2.72 -9.93
N THR A 74 -18.56 -2.20 -11.06
CA THR A 74 -19.74 -1.33 -11.13
C THR A 74 -20.99 -2.08 -10.70
N LEU A 75 -21.14 -3.35 -11.07
CA LEU A 75 -22.23 -4.22 -10.60
C LEU A 75 -22.30 -4.24 -9.07
N PHE A 76 -21.19 -4.50 -8.38
CA PHE A 76 -21.16 -4.50 -6.92
C PHE A 76 -21.44 -3.13 -6.31
N SER A 77 -20.95 -2.06 -6.94
CA SER A 77 -21.29 -0.68 -6.54
C SER A 77 -22.79 -0.39 -6.66
N LEU A 78 -23.44 -0.89 -7.72
CA LEU A 78 -24.89 -0.74 -7.94
C LEU A 78 -25.70 -1.59 -6.95
N ILE A 79 -25.27 -2.81 -6.64
CA ILE A 79 -25.89 -3.63 -5.61
C ILE A 79 -25.79 -2.91 -4.26
N GLY A 80 -24.60 -2.48 -3.85
CA GLY A 80 -24.41 -1.74 -2.60
C GLY A 80 -25.29 -0.50 -2.52
N GLY A 81 -25.31 0.31 -3.59
CA GLY A 81 -26.16 1.50 -3.68
C GLY A 81 -27.66 1.20 -3.54
N ARG A 82 -28.14 0.05 -4.05
CA ARG A 82 -29.55 -0.38 -3.89
C ARG A 82 -29.90 -0.74 -2.45
N TYR A 83 -28.96 -1.34 -1.72
CA TYR A 83 -29.14 -1.76 -0.32
C TYR A 83 -28.59 -0.74 0.70
N GLN A 84 -28.21 0.46 0.24
CA GLN A 84 -27.66 1.54 1.08
C GLN A 84 -26.43 1.09 1.91
N THR A 85 -25.62 0.23 1.32
CA THR A 85 -24.38 -0.30 1.90
C THR A 85 -23.22 -0.14 0.91
N SER A 86 -21.99 -0.40 1.35
CA SER A 86 -20.85 -0.48 0.44
C SER A 86 -20.50 -1.94 0.20
N LEU A 87 -20.42 -2.36 -1.06
CA LEU A 87 -19.90 -3.68 -1.45
C LEU A 87 -18.54 -3.55 -2.14
N SER A 88 -17.66 -2.72 -1.57
CA SER A 88 -16.24 -2.66 -1.93
C SER A 88 -15.54 -3.99 -1.66
N ASN A 89 -14.37 -4.19 -2.26
CA ASN A 89 -13.58 -5.43 -2.13
C ASN A 89 -14.38 -6.69 -2.54
N PRO A 90 -15.06 -6.71 -3.69
CA PRO A 90 -16.02 -7.78 -3.99
C PRO A 90 -15.38 -9.17 -4.10
N GLY A 91 -14.13 -9.23 -4.52
CA GLY A 91 -13.38 -10.44 -4.86
C GLY A 91 -12.48 -10.16 -6.05
N ARG A 92 -11.66 -11.14 -6.45
CA ARG A 92 -10.68 -10.96 -7.54
C ARG A 92 -11.36 -11.08 -8.89
N VAL A 93 -11.50 -9.99 -9.65
CA VAL A 93 -12.01 -10.00 -11.03
C VAL A 93 -10.84 -10.16 -11.98
N LEU A 94 -10.78 -11.28 -12.70
CA LEU A 94 -9.62 -11.71 -13.48
C LEU A 94 -9.97 -11.95 -14.96
N PRO A 95 -9.97 -10.89 -15.80
CA PRO A 95 -10.10 -11.03 -17.24
C PRO A 95 -8.78 -11.51 -17.86
N PHE A 96 -8.81 -12.65 -18.54
CA PHE A 96 -7.68 -13.23 -19.25
C PHE A 96 -7.99 -13.29 -20.74
N VAL A 97 -7.39 -12.38 -21.49
CA VAL A 97 -7.58 -12.29 -22.94
C VAL A 97 -6.38 -12.89 -23.66
N ASP A 98 -6.61 -13.93 -24.46
CA ASP A 98 -5.64 -14.58 -25.35
C ASP A 98 -5.83 -14.04 -26.79
N PRO A 99 -4.87 -13.27 -27.32
CA PRO A 99 -4.96 -12.66 -28.65
C PRO A 99 -4.64 -13.64 -29.79
N SER A 100 -4.21 -14.88 -29.50
CA SER A 100 -3.78 -15.85 -30.53
C SER A 100 -4.92 -16.48 -31.33
N GLY A 101 -6.18 -16.13 -31.05
CA GLY A 101 -7.38 -16.69 -31.68
C GLY A 101 -7.69 -16.19 -33.09
N ALA A 102 -6.78 -15.45 -33.73
CA ALA A 102 -6.99 -14.86 -35.06
C ALA A 102 -7.51 -15.89 -36.08
N GLY A 103 -8.67 -15.60 -36.68
CA GLY A 103 -9.32 -16.44 -37.70
C GLY A 103 -10.08 -17.67 -37.16
N ALA A 104 -10.11 -17.90 -35.85
CA ALA A 104 -10.90 -18.97 -35.22
C ALA A 104 -12.19 -18.43 -34.57
N PRO A 105 -13.22 -19.26 -34.36
CA PRO A 105 -14.37 -18.88 -33.55
C PRO A 105 -13.94 -18.51 -32.13
N GLY A 106 -14.48 -17.40 -31.62
CA GLY A 106 -14.23 -16.93 -30.26
C GLY A 106 -14.71 -17.95 -29.20
N VAL A 107 -13.93 -18.09 -28.13
CA VAL A 107 -14.24 -18.97 -27.00
C VAL A 107 -14.17 -18.16 -25.71
N ALA A 108 -15.18 -18.33 -24.85
CA ALA A 108 -15.25 -17.71 -23.54
C ALA A 108 -15.55 -18.78 -22.48
N ARG A 109 -14.80 -18.77 -21.37
CA ARG A 109 -15.10 -19.54 -20.17
C ARG A 109 -15.14 -18.60 -18.98
N LEU A 110 -16.26 -18.58 -18.28
CA LEU A 110 -16.46 -17.81 -17.07
C LEU A 110 -16.56 -18.79 -15.91
N SER A 111 -15.85 -18.51 -14.82
CA SER A 111 -15.90 -19.31 -13.60
C SER A 111 -15.82 -18.43 -12.37
N LEU A 112 -16.67 -18.72 -11.39
CA LEU A 112 -16.69 -18.09 -10.09
C LEU A 112 -16.29 -19.10 -9.02
N THR A 113 -15.31 -18.74 -8.20
CA THR A 113 -14.99 -19.44 -6.95
C THR A 113 -15.63 -18.66 -5.81
N GLY A 114 -16.72 -19.20 -5.26
CA GLY A 114 -17.50 -18.58 -4.20
C GLY A 114 -17.26 -19.16 -2.81
N LYS A 115 -17.96 -18.58 -1.82
CA LYS A 115 -18.08 -19.00 -0.43
C LYS A 115 -19.47 -19.59 -0.22
N GLU A 116 -19.64 -20.42 0.82
CA GLU A 116 -20.96 -20.97 1.20
C GLU A 116 -21.82 -19.93 1.94
N ARG A 117 -21.18 -18.97 2.63
CA ARG A 117 -21.79 -17.92 3.45
C ARG A 117 -20.93 -16.65 3.42
N GLY A 118 -21.55 -15.51 3.67
CA GLY A 118 -20.90 -14.20 3.77
C GLY A 118 -20.12 -14.03 5.07
N ASN A 119 -20.59 -14.62 6.17
CA ASN A 119 -19.92 -14.59 7.46
C ASN A 119 -19.12 -15.88 7.72
N PRO A 120 -17.94 -15.80 8.37
CA PRO A 120 -17.23 -16.98 8.84
C PRO A 120 -18.02 -17.66 9.96
N GLU A 121 -18.16 -18.98 9.87
CA GLU A 121 -18.82 -19.82 10.87
C GLU A 121 -17.92 -20.99 11.28
N LEU A 122 -17.92 -21.33 12.56
CA LEU A 122 -17.40 -22.60 13.06
C LEU A 122 -18.53 -23.62 13.12
N LEU A 123 -18.42 -24.68 12.32
CA LEU A 123 -19.31 -25.84 12.39
C LEU A 123 -18.68 -26.94 13.25
N VAL A 124 -19.20 -27.14 14.45
CA VAL A 124 -18.82 -28.23 15.34
C VAL A 124 -19.74 -29.42 15.10
N ARG A 125 -19.14 -30.57 14.78
CA ARG A 125 -19.85 -31.84 14.61
C ARG A 125 -19.47 -32.76 15.76
N THR A 126 -20.46 -33.22 16.52
CA THR A 126 -20.23 -34.15 17.64
C THR A 126 -20.97 -35.46 17.38
N TRP A 127 -20.29 -36.58 17.60
CA TRP A 127 -20.87 -37.91 17.52
C TRP A 127 -20.98 -38.49 18.93
N ALA A 128 -22.16 -38.92 19.34
CA ALA A 128 -22.27 -39.88 20.43
C ALA A 128 -21.78 -41.24 19.90
N SER A 129 -21.15 -42.07 20.75
CA SER A 129 -20.41 -43.26 20.29
C SER A 129 -21.23 -44.33 19.55
N GLU A 130 -22.56 -44.16 19.46
CA GLU A 130 -23.50 -45.10 18.83
C GLU A 130 -24.36 -44.45 17.73
N ASP A 131 -24.28 -43.14 17.49
CA ASP A 131 -25.12 -42.44 16.51
C ASP A 131 -24.43 -42.35 15.13
N ALA A 132 -25.18 -42.66 14.07
CA ALA A 132 -24.71 -42.54 12.70
C ALA A 132 -24.62 -41.08 12.21
N GLU A 133 -25.44 -40.19 12.77
CA GLU A 133 -25.53 -38.78 12.38
C GLU A 133 -24.94 -37.87 13.47
N PRO A 134 -24.11 -36.88 13.11
CA PRO A 134 -23.55 -35.94 14.07
C PRO A 134 -24.61 -34.93 14.56
N VAL A 135 -24.49 -34.52 15.82
CA VAL A 135 -25.10 -33.27 16.29
C VAL A 135 -24.29 -32.11 15.73
N LEU A 136 -24.96 -31.23 14.98
CA LEU A 136 -24.38 -30.04 14.36
C LEU A 136 -24.62 -28.81 15.24
N GLN A 137 -23.55 -28.11 15.61
CA GLN A 137 -23.60 -26.80 16.24
C GLN A 137 -22.87 -25.79 15.36
N ARG A 138 -23.51 -24.65 15.10
CA ARG A 138 -22.96 -23.54 14.31
C ARG A 138 -22.69 -22.37 15.24
N TYR A 139 -21.51 -21.80 15.12
CA TYR A 139 -21.10 -20.60 15.83
C TYR A 139 -20.66 -19.57 14.81
N GLU A 140 -21.35 -18.43 14.77
CA GLU A 140 -20.89 -17.29 13.98
C GLU A 140 -19.60 -16.74 14.60
N LEU A 141 -18.58 -16.52 13.79
CA LEU A 141 -17.31 -15.96 14.24
C LEU A 141 -17.37 -14.44 14.09
N THR A 142 -18.04 -13.78 15.03
CA THR A 142 -18.11 -12.31 15.07
C THR A 142 -16.92 -11.74 15.84
N PRO A 143 -16.25 -10.69 15.33
CA PRO A 143 -15.20 -10.00 16.07
C PRO A 143 -15.72 -9.44 17.40
N LEU A 144 -14.95 -9.63 18.48
CA LEU A 144 -15.23 -9.04 19.79
C LEU A 144 -14.77 -7.56 19.80
N PRO A 145 -15.53 -6.63 20.43
CA PRO A 145 -15.23 -5.20 20.44
C PRO A 145 -14.14 -4.86 21.48
N VAL A 146 -12.99 -5.52 21.39
CA VAL A 146 -11.84 -5.26 22.25
C VAL A 146 -11.08 -4.06 21.68
N GLN A 147 -10.78 -3.07 22.53
CA GLN A 147 -9.89 -1.97 22.14
C GLN A 147 -8.47 -2.47 21.91
N ASP A 148 -7.71 -1.78 21.05
CA ASP A 148 -6.31 -2.11 20.79
C ASP A 148 -5.51 -2.24 22.10
N SER A 149 -4.97 -3.44 22.33
CA SER A 149 -4.20 -3.73 23.54
C SER A 149 -2.78 -3.21 23.40
N GLY A 150 -2.37 -2.30 24.28
CA GLY A 150 -1.00 -1.81 24.34
C GLY A 150 -0.06 -2.75 25.10
N LEU A 151 1.19 -2.84 24.64
CA LEU A 151 2.28 -3.39 25.44
C LEU A 151 2.46 -2.54 26.70
N THR A 152 2.31 -3.14 27.88
CA THR A 152 2.41 -2.43 29.18
C THR A 152 3.64 -2.81 29.98
N GLY A 153 4.32 -3.89 29.60
CA GLY A 153 5.56 -4.30 30.25
C GLY A 153 6.17 -5.53 29.61
N VAL A 154 7.47 -5.70 29.84
CA VAL A 154 8.22 -6.91 29.49
C VAL A 154 9.06 -7.33 30.69
N VAL A 155 9.26 -8.64 30.84
CA VAL A 155 10.21 -9.22 31.79
C VAL A 155 11.33 -9.86 31.00
N MET A 156 12.57 -9.53 31.34
CA MET A 156 13.77 -10.06 30.70
C MET A 156 14.69 -10.65 31.76
N ALA A 157 15.43 -11.70 31.40
CA ALA A 157 16.45 -12.31 32.24
C ALA A 157 17.84 -12.02 31.67
N ALA A 158 18.78 -11.63 32.54
CA ALA A 158 20.14 -11.34 32.12
C ALA A 158 20.80 -12.59 31.50
N GLY A 159 21.36 -12.43 30.29
CA GLY A 159 22.04 -13.51 29.57
C GLY A 159 21.12 -14.53 28.90
N VAL A 160 19.80 -14.32 28.92
CA VAL A 160 18.81 -15.16 28.21
C VAL A 160 18.35 -14.41 26.96
N GLU A 161 18.38 -15.09 25.81
CA GLU A 161 17.81 -14.56 24.58
C GLU A 161 16.27 -14.56 24.65
N GLY A 162 15.66 -13.44 24.26
CA GLY A 162 14.19 -13.28 24.23
C GLY A 162 13.60 -12.61 25.47
N LEU A 163 12.28 -12.69 25.59
CA LEU A 163 11.48 -12.11 26.67
C LEU A 163 10.91 -13.25 27.52
N ASP A 164 11.12 -13.19 28.84
CA ASP A 164 10.54 -14.16 29.77
C ASP A 164 9.00 -14.00 29.84
N GLN A 165 8.54 -12.75 29.81
CA GLN A 165 7.12 -12.41 29.77
C GLN A 165 6.87 -11.14 28.98
N VAL A 166 5.79 -11.14 28.20
CA VAL A 166 5.19 -9.94 27.59
C VAL A 166 3.86 -9.67 28.28
N ARG A 167 3.60 -8.41 28.67
CA ARG A 167 2.35 -8.00 29.28
C ARG A 167 1.57 -7.05 28.39
N VAL A 168 0.35 -7.43 28.06
CA VAL A 168 -0.61 -6.59 27.33
C VAL A 168 -1.77 -6.21 28.23
N ARG A 169 -2.38 -5.05 28.01
CA ARG A 169 -3.57 -4.62 28.75
C ARG A 169 -4.81 -4.72 27.87
N VAL A 170 -5.87 -5.28 28.44
CA VAL A 170 -7.20 -5.34 27.83
C VAL A 170 -8.20 -4.69 28.78
N THR A 171 -8.94 -3.70 28.29
CA THR A 171 -9.98 -3.01 29.06
C THR A 171 -11.34 -3.47 28.59
N VAL A 172 -12.24 -3.80 29.52
CA VAL A 172 -13.59 -4.33 29.23
C VAL A 172 -14.66 -3.67 30.12
N PRO A 173 -15.94 -3.66 29.71
CA PRO A 173 -17.01 -3.03 30.48
C PRO A 173 -17.39 -3.77 31.77
N ASP A 174 -17.26 -5.11 31.79
CA ASP A 174 -17.74 -5.94 32.90
C ASP A 174 -16.72 -6.97 33.39
N SER A 175 -16.87 -7.41 34.64
CA SER A 175 -16.02 -8.45 35.24
C SER A 175 -16.61 -9.85 35.20
N ILE A 176 -17.93 -9.97 35.03
CA ILE A 176 -18.68 -11.22 35.07
C ILE A 176 -19.48 -11.41 33.79
N ASP A 177 -19.70 -12.67 33.39
CA ASP A 177 -20.58 -13.01 32.28
C ASP A 177 -22.04 -12.67 32.63
N ARG A 178 -22.73 -12.01 31.70
CA ARG A 178 -24.09 -11.49 31.85
C ARG A 178 -25.11 -12.26 31.00
N TYR A 179 -24.71 -13.33 30.30
CA TYR A 179 -25.60 -14.07 29.40
C TYR A 179 -26.95 -14.43 30.04
N GLU A 180 -26.95 -15.14 31.17
CA GLU A 180 -28.18 -15.57 31.87
C GLU A 180 -29.10 -14.40 32.28
N GLU A 181 -28.53 -13.22 32.57
CA GLU A 181 -29.29 -12.02 32.94
C GLU A 181 -30.03 -11.42 31.74
N PHE A 182 -29.45 -11.51 30.54
CA PHE A 182 -29.95 -10.84 29.34
C PHE A 182 -30.41 -11.79 28.23
N ALA A 183 -30.35 -13.11 28.42
CA ALA A 183 -30.73 -14.12 27.42
C ALA A 183 -32.18 -13.95 26.91
N ALA A 184 -33.07 -13.38 27.72
CA ALA A 184 -34.45 -13.08 27.31
C ALA A 184 -34.59 -11.81 26.45
N ARG A 185 -33.53 -11.00 26.30
CA ARG A 185 -33.56 -9.67 25.66
C ARG A 185 -32.70 -9.56 24.40
N SER A 186 -31.70 -10.42 24.22
CA SER A 186 -30.77 -10.37 23.10
C SER A 186 -30.18 -11.76 22.83
N SER A 187 -29.58 -11.96 21.65
CA SER A 187 -28.78 -13.14 21.35
C SER A 187 -27.49 -13.17 22.18
N GLU A 188 -26.88 -14.35 22.33
CA GLU A 188 -25.58 -14.55 23.00
C GLU A 188 -24.51 -13.59 22.47
N SER A 189 -24.30 -13.58 21.14
CA SER A 189 -23.37 -12.64 20.48
C SER A 189 -23.70 -11.16 20.78
N GLY A 190 -24.98 -10.79 20.79
CA GLY A 190 -25.39 -9.42 21.12
C GLY A 190 -25.08 -9.04 22.56
N ILE A 191 -25.18 -9.98 23.50
CA ILE A 191 -24.86 -9.79 24.92
C ILE A 191 -23.35 -9.71 25.09
N ASP A 192 -22.58 -10.66 24.55
CA ASP A 192 -21.12 -10.72 24.68
C ASP A 192 -20.42 -9.47 24.13
N ARG A 193 -20.98 -8.86 23.08
CA ARG A 193 -20.45 -7.62 22.51
C ARG A 193 -20.75 -6.40 23.38
N GLN A 194 -21.90 -6.35 24.07
CA GLN A 194 -22.27 -5.21 24.91
C GLN A 194 -21.71 -5.31 26.33
N PHE A 195 -21.57 -6.54 26.84
CA PHE A 195 -21.15 -6.88 28.19
C PHE A 195 -19.92 -7.76 28.15
N LEU A 196 -18.95 -7.44 27.28
CA LEU A 196 -17.71 -8.18 27.16
C LEU A 196 -17.06 -8.26 28.55
N SER A 197 -16.82 -9.48 29.03
CA SER A 197 -16.45 -9.70 30.42
C SER A 197 -15.04 -10.25 30.58
N VAL A 198 -14.41 -9.93 31.71
CA VAL A 198 -13.14 -10.54 32.11
C VAL A 198 -13.27 -12.06 32.21
N GLU A 199 -14.39 -12.56 32.72
CA GLU A 199 -14.65 -14.01 32.83
C GLU A 199 -14.67 -14.72 31.48
N LEU A 200 -15.33 -14.14 30.47
CA LEU A 200 -15.36 -14.69 29.12
C LEU A 200 -13.97 -14.74 28.50
N LEU A 201 -13.23 -13.62 28.51
CA LEU A 201 -11.89 -13.55 27.91
C LEU A 201 -10.87 -14.45 28.62
N GLU A 202 -10.95 -14.55 29.95
CA GLU A 202 -10.12 -15.48 30.72
C GLU A 202 -10.42 -16.94 30.36
N LYS A 203 -11.71 -17.30 30.23
CA LYS A 203 -12.12 -18.63 29.77
C LYS A 203 -11.68 -18.91 28.34
N MET A 204 -11.68 -17.91 27.45
CA MET A 204 -11.14 -18.01 26.09
C MET A 204 -9.63 -18.31 26.11
N LEU A 205 -8.84 -17.59 26.92
CA LEU A 205 -7.41 -17.88 27.09
C LEU A 205 -7.17 -19.28 27.68
N ALA A 206 -7.99 -19.70 28.64
CA ALA A 206 -7.92 -21.06 29.20
C ALA A 206 -8.29 -22.14 28.17
N SER A 207 -9.26 -21.87 27.30
CA SER A 207 -9.60 -22.74 26.16
C SER A 207 -8.46 -22.81 25.16
N LEU A 208 -7.86 -21.68 24.79
CA LEU A 208 -6.70 -21.65 23.90
C LEU A 208 -5.53 -22.44 24.48
N ARG A 209 -5.27 -22.32 25.78
CA ARG A 209 -4.26 -23.14 26.46
C ARG A 209 -4.55 -24.64 26.34
N ARG A 210 -5.81 -25.07 26.51
CA ARG A 210 -6.18 -26.49 26.32
C ARG A 210 -5.97 -26.94 24.87
N LEU A 211 -6.22 -26.07 23.90
CA LEU A 211 -5.92 -26.34 22.50
C LEU A 211 -4.40 -26.48 22.29
N HIS A 212 -3.59 -25.59 22.84
CA HIS A 212 -2.12 -25.70 22.79
C HIS A 212 -1.65 -27.02 23.41
N ASP A 213 -2.16 -27.39 24.60
CA ASP A 213 -1.81 -28.64 25.29
C ASP A 213 -2.20 -29.89 24.45
N ALA A 214 -3.23 -29.76 23.62
CA ALA A 214 -3.69 -30.77 22.67
C ALA A 214 -2.97 -30.74 21.30
N GLY A 215 -2.02 -29.82 21.09
CA GLY A 215 -1.32 -29.65 19.82
C GLY A 215 -2.12 -28.92 18.73
N MET A 216 -3.16 -28.18 19.11
CA MET A 216 -4.01 -27.39 18.23
C MET A 216 -3.75 -25.90 18.43
N MET A 217 -3.78 -25.13 17.33
CA MET A 217 -3.62 -23.67 17.35
C MET A 217 -2.33 -23.18 18.03
N GLU A 218 -1.27 -23.99 18.07
CA GLU A 218 -0.06 -23.71 18.88
C GLU A 218 0.65 -22.39 18.54
N GLU A 219 0.47 -21.84 17.35
CA GLU A 219 1.05 -20.55 16.95
C GLU A 219 0.23 -19.33 17.43
N THR A 220 -1.00 -19.54 17.90
CA THR A 220 -1.92 -18.46 18.26
C THR A 220 -1.51 -17.84 19.59
N LEU A 221 -1.16 -16.53 19.58
CA LEU A 221 -0.70 -15.79 20.77
C LEU A 221 0.51 -16.43 21.48
N ALA A 222 1.35 -17.17 20.74
CA ALA A 222 2.56 -17.79 21.26
C ALA A 222 3.73 -17.56 20.30
N TRP A 223 4.88 -17.18 20.86
CA TRP A 223 6.07 -16.82 20.09
C TRP A 223 7.33 -17.51 20.61
N ASP A 224 8.23 -17.92 19.72
CA ASP A 224 9.44 -18.69 20.04
C ASP A 224 10.37 -18.01 21.06
N ARG A 225 10.49 -16.68 20.99
CA ARG A 225 11.29 -15.84 21.90
C ARG A 225 10.49 -15.22 23.05
N VAL A 226 9.26 -15.66 23.31
CA VAL A 226 8.42 -15.16 24.43
C VAL A 226 8.02 -16.33 25.34
N GLY A 227 8.48 -16.32 26.60
CA GLY A 227 8.20 -17.40 27.56
C GLY A 227 6.73 -17.47 28.00
N SER A 228 6.08 -16.33 28.18
CA SER A 228 4.65 -16.24 28.52
C SER A 228 4.03 -14.92 28.09
N LEU A 229 2.75 -14.95 27.72
CA LEU A 229 1.89 -13.78 27.57
C LEU A 229 1.08 -13.57 28.85
N ALA A 230 1.16 -12.38 29.43
CA ALA A 230 0.34 -11.93 30.54
C ALA A 230 -0.71 -10.92 30.04
N VAL A 231 -1.98 -11.24 30.20
CA VAL A 231 -3.09 -10.35 29.83
C VAL A 231 -3.62 -9.70 31.09
N ASP A 232 -3.34 -8.40 31.27
CA ASP A 232 -3.82 -7.56 32.37
C ASP A 232 -5.19 -6.98 32.02
N PHE A 233 -6.24 -7.54 32.63
CA PHE A 233 -7.60 -7.09 32.48
C PHE A 233 -7.93 -5.93 33.42
N ARG A 234 -8.56 -4.89 32.86
CA ARG A 234 -9.05 -3.70 33.56
C ARG A 234 -10.52 -3.47 33.25
N LEU A 235 -11.22 -2.82 34.17
CA LEU A 235 -12.58 -2.35 33.92
C LEU A 235 -12.58 -0.89 33.48
N GLU A 236 -13.45 -0.54 32.54
CA GLU A 236 -13.59 0.85 32.06
C GLU A 236 -13.98 1.83 33.17
N LYS A 237 -14.86 1.40 34.08
CA LYS A 237 -15.46 2.24 35.13
C LYS A 237 -14.95 1.95 36.54
N ASP A 238 -13.97 1.05 36.67
CA ASP A 238 -13.35 0.72 37.95
C ASP A 238 -11.84 0.64 37.79
N SER A 239 -11.16 1.69 38.26
CA SER A 239 -9.71 1.82 38.20
C SER A 239 -8.96 0.94 39.21
N ILE A 240 -9.68 0.34 40.17
CA ILE A 240 -9.11 -0.52 41.21
C ILE A 240 -9.12 -1.98 40.74
N TYR A 241 -10.11 -2.38 39.94
CA TYR A 241 -10.17 -3.74 39.42
C TYR A 241 -8.91 -4.08 38.60
N GLN A 242 -8.33 -5.23 38.94
CA GLN A 242 -7.21 -5.81 38.22
C GLN A 242 -7.31 -7.32 38.27
N LYS A 243 -7.20 -7.97 37.12
CA LYS A 243 -7.02 -9.42 37.02
C LYS A 243 -6.00 -9.73 35.93
N THR A 244 -5.12 -10.69 36.17
CA THR A 244 -4.13 -11.09 35.16
C THR A 244 -4.28 -12.57 34.85
N ALA A 245 -4.44 -12.89 33.56
CA ALA A 245 -4.37 -14.26 33.06
C ALA A 245 -3.02 -14.49 32.34
N PHE A 246 -2.55 -15.74 32.36
CA PHE A 246 -1.28 -16.12 31.76
C PHE A 246 -1.49 -17.21 30.72
N LEU A 247 -0.89 -17.02 29.55
CA LEU A 247 -0.79 -18.02 28.50
C LEU A 247 0.71 -18.37 28.32
N PRO A 248 1.15 -19.56 28.74
CA PRO A 248 2.54 -19.98 28.53
C PRO A 248 2.81 -20.22 27.05
N ARG A 249 4.08 -20.13 26.65
CA ARG A 249 4.53 -20.53 25.31
C ARG A 249 4.09 -21.97 25.01
N SER A 250 3.52 -22.18 23.82
CA SER A 250 3.16 -23.50 23.30
C SER A 250 4.41 -24.33 22.95
N ARG A 251 4.21 -25.56 22.46
CA ARG A 251 5.33 -26.46 22.07
C ARG A 251 5.85 -26.06 20.69
N THR A 252 4.95 -25.64 19.80
CA THR A 252 5.25 -25.17 18.45
C THR A 252 4.79 -23.71 18.26
N PRO A 253 5.48 -22.73 18.90
CA PRO A 253 5.08 -21.33 18.82
C PRO A 253 5.44 -20.69 17.48
N LYS A 254 4.79 -19.57 17.15
CA LYS A 254 5.11 -18.78 15.96
C LYS A 254 6.54 -18.26 16.04
N THR A 255 7.29 -18.36 14.94
CA THR A 255 8.61 -17.75 14.86
C THR A 255 8.53 -16.22 14.96
N THR A 256 9.46 -15.61 15.68
CA THR A 256 9.66 -14.15 15.69
C THR A 256 10.68 -13.69 14.64
N ASP A 257 11.29 -14.62 13.90
CA ASP A 257 12.14 -14.29 12.77
C ASP A 257 11.30 -13.89 11.57
N ASN A 258 11.53 -12.67 11.09
CA ASN A 258 11.01 -12.23 9.80
C ASN A 258 11.76 -12.94 8.65
N PRO A 259 11.10 -13.14 7.50
CA PRO A 259 11.76 -13.52 6.27
C PRO A 259 12.96 -12.60 5.98
N ARG A 260 14.02 -13.16 5.39
CA ARG A 260 15.20 -12.42 4.96
C ARG A 260 15.50 -12.69 3.49
N LEU A 261 15.93 -11.66 2.79
CA LEU A 261 16.48 -11.77 1.45
C LEU A 261 17.94 -12.23 1.54
N THR A 262 18.36 -13.13 0.65
CA THR A 262 19.73 -13.62 0.58
C THR A 262 20.22 -13.60 -0.86
N SER A 263 21.38 -13.01 -1.11
CA SER A 263 22.01 -12.98 -2.44
C SER A 263 22.86 -14.24 -2.74
N GLY A 264 22.86 -15.23 -1.86
CA GLY A 264 23.70 -16.42 -1.98
C GLY A 264 25.20 -16.07 -2.01
N ASP A 265 25.94 -16.69 -2.93
CA ASP A 265 27.38 -16.44 -3.14
C ASP A 265 27.65 -15.27 -4.12
N TRP A 266 26.67 -14.38 -4.31
CA TRP A 266 26.82 -13.27 -5.26
C TRP A 266 27.82 -12.22 -4.74
N GLU A 267 28.68 -11.74 -5.65
CA GLU A 267 29.63 -10.67 -5.39
C GLU A 267 29.52 -9.58 -6.47
N TYR A 268 29.63 -8.33 -6.03
CA TYR A 268 29.68 -7.20 -6.94
C TYR A 268 31.02 -7.12 -7.67
N ARG A 269 30.98 -7.05 -9.01
CA ARG A 269 32.15 -7.00 -9.90
C ARG A 269 32.16 -5.76 -10.80
N GLY A 270 31.44 -4.71 -10.43
CA GLY A 270 31.36 -3.46 -11.20
C GLY A 270 30.34 -3.46 -12.33
N GLN A 271 29.50 -4.50 -12.45
CA GLN A 271 28.41 -4.56 -13.41
C GLN A 271 27.26 -3.62 -13.04
N ALA A 272 26.46 -3.21 -14.02
CA ALA A 272 25.15 -2.62 -13.73
C ALA A 272 24.23 -3.67 -13.10
N LEU A 273 23.42 -3.27 -12.12
CA LEU A 273 22.50 -4.16 -11.41
C LEU A 273 21.09 -4.07 -11.97
N VAL A 274 20.57 -2.85 -12.15
CA VAL A 274 19.19 -2.59 -12.54
C VAL A 274 19.07 -2.40 -14.04
N GLN A 275 18.11 -3.09 -14.66
CA GLN A 275 17.77 -2.94 -16.08
C GLN A 275 16.79 -1.78 -16.35
N TRP A 276 16.78 -1.35 -17.61
CA TRP A 276 15.89 -0.31 -18.15
C TRP A 276 15.06 -0.79 -19.37
N ASP A 277 14.98 -2.09 -19.60
CA ASP A 277 14.36 -2.65 -20.80
C ASP A 277 12.90 -3.06 -20.62
N SER A 278 12.49 -3.39 -19.40
CA SER A 278 11.20 -4.02 -19.18
C SER A 278 10.66 -3.81 -17.77
N PRO A 279 9.34 -3.98 -17.59
CA PRO A 279 8.75 -3.92 -16.26
C PRO A 279 9.30 -5.02 -15.37
N MET A 280 9.73 -4.67 -14.16
CA MET A 280 10.36 -5.61 -13.24
C MET A 280 9.34 -6.59 -12.61
N SER A 281 9.69 -7.87 -12.56
CA SER A 281 8.90 -8.87 -11.80
C SER A 281 9.11 -8.74 -10.29
N LEU A 282 8.24 -9.33 -9.47
CA LEU A 282 8.48 -9.41 -8.02
C LEU A 282 9.78 -10.13 -7.69
N ALA A 283 10.02 -11.30 -8.31
CA ALA A 283 11.22 -12.10 -8.06
C ALA A 283 12.51 -11.34 -8.42
N GLU A 284 12.50 -10.58 -9.51
CA GLU A 284 13.63 -9.75 -9.91
C GLU A 284 13.83 -8.58 -8.93
N SER A 285 12.76 -7.95 -8.46
CA SER A 285 12.82 -6.90 -7.44
C SER A 285 13.40 -7.41 -6.12
N GLU A 286 12.97 -8.59 -5.66
CA GLU A 286 13.49 -9.24 -4.45
C GLU A 286 14.95 -9.66 -4.59
N ASP A 287 15.34 -10.23 -5.73
CA ASP A 287 16.74 -10.58 -6.02
C ASP A 287 17.65 -9.34 -6.04
N LEU A 288 17.19 -8.24 -6.62
CA LEU A 288 17.92 -6.97 -6.59
C LEU A 288 18.04 -6.39 -5.18
N LEU A 289 16.96 -6.39 -4.39
CA LEU A 289 17.02 -5.99 -2.99
C LEU A 289 17.96 -6.88 -2.17
N ALA A 290 18.01 -8.19 -2.44
CA ALA A 290 18.94 -9.11 -1.81
C ALA A 290 20.40 -8.75 -2.13
N LYS A 291 20.70 -8.46 -3.41
CA LYS A 291 22.02 -8.01 -3.86
C LYS A 291 22.40 -6.67 -3.24
N LEU A 292 21.50 -5.69 -3.26
CA LEU A 292 21.72 -4.39 -2.63
C LEU A 292 21.95 -4.54 -1.11
N GLY A 293 21.21 -5.41 -0.44
CA GLY A 293 21.36 -5.73 0.99
C GLY A 293 22.73 -6.33 1.37
N SER A 294 23.50 -6.85 0.42
CA SER A 294 24.88 -7.31 0.67
C SER A 294 25.91 -6.18 0.77
N PHE A 295 25.56 -4.96 0.35
CA PHE A 295 26.46 -3.81 0.48
C PHE A 295 26.49 -3.27 1.92
N PRO A 296 27.67 -2.91 2.45
CA PRO A 296 27.77 -2.30 3.77
C PRO A 296 26.92 -1.02 3.89
N GLY A 297 26.06 -0.96 4.91
CA GLY A 297 25.18 0.18 5.15
C GLY A 297 23.80 0.09 4.50
N VAL A 298 23.52 -0.97 3.74
CA VAL A 298 22.16 -1.29 3.27
C VAL A 298 21.50 -2.27 4.24
N ASN A 299 20.28 -1.97 4.64
CA ASN A 299 19.45 -2.85 5.45
C ASN A 299 18.15 -3.13 4.69
N ALA A 300 18.03 -4.28 4.04
CA ALA A 300 16.80 -4.75 3.41
C ALA A 300 15.99 -5.59 4.42
N TYR A 301 14.71 -5.28 4.60
CA TYR A 301 13.87 -5.88 5.65
C TYR A 301 12.43 -6.10 5.18
N PHE A 302 11.84 -7.15 5.75
CA PHE A 302 10.44 -7.51 5.58
C PHE A 302 9.56 -6.53 6.36
N LEU A 303 8.47 -6.09 5.73
CA LEU A 303 7.45 -5.26 6.36
C LEU A 303 6.23 -6.09 6.76
N THR A 304 5.62 -6.72 5.77
CA THR A 304 4.36 -7.47 5.91
C THR A 304 4.19 -8.40 4.71
N GLU A 305 3.19 -9.26 4.76
CA GLU A 305 2.62 -9.93 3.60
C GLU A 305 1.45 -9.12 3.05
N SER A 306 1.12 -9.32 1.78
CA SER A 306 -0.10 -8.83 1.14
C SER A 306 -1.29 -9.76 1.39
N TYR A 307 -2.45 -9.40 0.87
CA TYR A 307 -3.66 -10.24 0.96
C TYR A 307 -3.46 -11.68 0.46
N LEU A 308 -2.75 -11.89 -0.66
CA LEU A 308 -2.45 -13.22 -1.20
C LEU A 308 -1.16 -13.85 -0.65
N GLY A 309 -0.51 -13.21 0.32
CA GLY A 309 0.69 -13.74 0.98
C GLY A 309 2.01 -13.40 0.29
N ASN A 310 2.01 -12.51 -0.71
CA ASN A 310 3.25 -12.01 -1.29
C ASN A 310 3.96 -11.07 -0.30
N ARG A 311 5.28 -11.11 -0.25
CA ARG A 311 6.06 -10.35 0.73
C ARG A 311 6.26 -8.90 0.28
N VAL A 312 6.18 -7.99 1.23
CA VAL A 312 6.45 -6.56 1.05
C VAL A 312 7.77 -6.22 1.74
N TRP A 313 8.68 -5.59 0.99
CA TRP A 313 10.04 -5.32 1.41
C TRP A 313 10.40 -3.84 1.28
N ALA A 314 11.22 -3.34 2.21
CA ALA A 314 11.88 -2.04 2.08
C ALA A 314 13.39 -2.18 2.33
N ALA A 315 14.13 -1.15 1.95
CA ALA A 315 15.55 -1.05 2.25
C ALA A 315 15.94 0.36 2.70
N ASP A 316 16.71 0.42 3.79
CA ASP A 316 17.34 1.64 4.27
C ASP A 316 18.76 1.73 3.72
N PHE A 317 19.15 2.89 3.20
CA PHE A 317 20.47 3.18 2.68
C PHE A 317 21.15 4.18 3.59
N LEU A 318 22.17 3.72 4.29
CA LEU A 318 22.92 4.47 5.29
C LEU A 318 24.42 4.43 4.95
N PRO A 319 25.21 5.41 5.40
CA PRO A 319 26.65 5.25 5.36
C PRO A 319 27.05 4.07 6.27
N PRO A 320 28.13 3.34 5.97
CA PRO A 320 28.56 2.21 6.79
C PRO A 320 28.66 2.59 8.28
N GLN A 321 27.97 1.83 9.13
CA GLN A 321 27.95 2.04 10.58
C GLN A 321 28.94 1.10 11.26
N GLY A 322 29.82 1.64 12.11
CA GLY A 322 30.81 0.82 12.84
C GLY A 322 30.34 0.26 14.18
N GLY A 323 29.14 0.63 14.64
CA GLY A 323 28.58 0.18 15.92
C GLY A 323 27.75 -1.09 15.78
N THR A 324 27.72 -1.92 16.83
CA THR A 324 26.87 -3.13 16.89
C THR A 324 25.38 -2.82 16.87
N TYR A 325 24.99 -1.63 17.36
CA TYR A 325 23.60 -1.17 17.37
C TYR A 325 23.50 0.21 16.71
N ILE A 326 22.47 0.36 15.88
CA ILE A 326 22.17 1.61 15.19
C ILE A 326 20.93 2.22 15.87
N SER A 327 21.03 3.47 16.31
CA SER A 327 19.89 4.19 16.87
C SER A 327 19.15 4.93 15.76
N GLN A 328 17.99 4.42 15.36
CA GLN A 328 17.13 5.07 14.36
C GLN A 328 16.69 6.47 14.80
N ALA A 329 16.32 6.65 16.07
CA ALA A 329 15.98 7.96 16.63
C ALA A 329 17.12 8.99 16.45
N LYS A 330 18.38 8.56 16.62
CA LYS A 330 19.55 9.42 16.37
C LYS A 330 19.72 9.73 14.89
N LEU A 331 19.46 8.78 13.99
CA LEU A 331 19.51 9.02 12.54
C LEU A 331 18.46 10.05 12.11
N ASN A 332 17.23 9.94 12.61
CA ASN A 332 16.14 10.88 12.31
C ASN A 332 16.42 12.28 12.86
N ALA A 333 17.03 12.37 14.05
CA ALA A 333 17.36 13.63 14.70
C ALA A 333 18.56 14.36 14.06
N LEU A 334 19.45 13.64 13.36
CA LEU A 334 20.70 14.20 12.82
C LEU A 334 20.69 14.40 11.30
N LYS A 335 19.83 13.70 10.57
CA LYS A 335 19.75 13.77 9.11
C LYS A 335 18.29 13.83 8.66
N PRO A 336 17.94 14.65 7.65
CA PRO A 336 16.66 14.52 6.98
C PRO A 336 16.52 13.15 6.31
N THR A 337 15.28 12.73 6.11
CA THR A 337 14.95 11.44 5.51
C THR A 337 14.17 11.66 4.20
N LEU A 338 14.65 11.03 3.13
CA LEU A 338 13.91 10.82 1.87
C LEU A 338 13.28 9.43 1.90
N PHE A 339 11.95 9.37 1.74
CA PHE A 339 11.22 8.12 1.59
C PHE A 339 10.58 8.05 0.20
N VAL A 340 10.88 6.99 -0.55
CA VAL A 340 10.31 6.75 -1.88
C VAL A 340 9.56 5.41 -1.89
N SER A 341 8.28 5.43 -2.27
CA SER A 341 7.42 4.25 -2.30
C SER A 341 6.77 4.10 -3.67
N GLY A 342 7.07 3.03 -4.39
CA GLY A 342 6.53 2.79 -5.73
C GLY A 342 5.43 1.74 -5.78
N ARG A 343 4.81 1.64 -6.95
CA ARG A 343 3.95 0.53 -7.38
C ARG A 343 2.83 0.20 -6.38
N GLU A 344 2.14 1.25 -5.93
CA GLU A 344 0.83 1.15 -5.25
C GLU A 344 -0.24 0.72 -6.23
N HIS A 345 -0.26 1.35 -7.40
CA HIS A 345 -0.90 0.79 -8.56
C HIS A 345 0.10 -0.09 -9.30
N ALA A 346 -0.22 -1.37 -9.45
CA ALA A 346 0.83 -2.34 -9.73
C ALA A 346 1.23 -2.48 -11.20
N ASN A 347 0.36 -2.01 -12.10
CA ASN A 347 0.57 -1.86 -13.54
C ASN A 347 1.33 -0.58 -13.92
N GLU A 348 1.68 0.27 -12.96
CA GLU A 348 2.45 1.51 -13.14
C GLU A 348 3.93 1.23 -12.85
N VAL A 349 4.64 0.77 -13.87
CA VAL A 349 5.77 -0.16 -13.71
C VAL A 349 7.14 0.49 -13.58
N SER A 350 7.35 1.69 -14.13
CA SER A 350 8.68 2.33 -14.15
C SER A 350 9.18 2.69 -12.75
N SER A 351 8.25 2.89 -11.81
CA SER A 351 8.51 3.22 -10.41
C SER A 351 9.49 2.25 -9.74
N THR A 352 9.29 0.93 -9.89
CA THR A 352 10.17 -0.08 -9.31
C THR A 352 11.61 0.02 -9.86
N ASN A 353 11.76 0.20 -11.17
CA ASN A 353 13.07 0.28 -11.83
C ASN A 353 13.83 1.52 -11.35
N HIS A 354 13.23 2.71 -11.40
CA HIS A 354 13.96 3.92 -11.03
C HIS A 354 14.21 4.05 -9.52
N ILE A 355 13.36 3.45 -8.67
CA ILE A 355 13.63 3.31 -7.23
C ILE A 355 14.86 2.43 -7.00
N LEU A 356 14.90 1.24 -7.58
CA LEU A 356 16.02 0.32 -7.37
C LEU A 356 17.30 0.85 -8.03
N ARG A 357 17.19 1.58 -9.14
CA ARG A 357 18.33 2.26 -9.77
C ARG A 357 18.92 3.33 -8.86
N LEU A 358 18.09 4.07 -8.13
CA LEU A 358 18.59 4.97 -7.09
C LEU A 358 19.34 4.19 -6.01
N GLY A 359 18.79 3.06 -5.55
CA GLY A 359 19.47 2.16 -4.61
C GLY A 359 20.83 1.67 -5.10
N GLU A 360 20.93 1.28 -6.38
CA GLU A 360 22.20 0.92 -7.03
C GLU A 360 23.18 2.09 -7.02
N LEU A 361 22.77 3.29 -7.41
CA LEU A 361 23.65 4.46 -7.43
C LEU A 361 24.14 4.84 -6.03
N LEU A 362 23.26 4.75 -5.02
CA LEU A 362 23.61 4.99 -3.62
C LEU A 362 24.71 4.06 -3.09
N VAL A 363 24.91 2.89 -3.70
CA VAL A 363 25.94 1.94 -3.29
C VAL A 363 27.06 1.75 -4.29
N THR A 364 26.97 2.30 -5.51
CA THR A 364 27.98 2.15 -6.58
C THR A 364 28.66 3.46 -6.97
N ASP A 365 27.94 4.59 -6.94
CA ASP A 365 28.43 5.90 -7.35
C ASP A 365 28.93 6.73 -6.15
N SER A 366 30.11 7.34 -6.27
CA SER A 366 30.71 8.11 -5.17
C SER A 366 29.93 9.38 -4.81
N ALA A 367 29.36 10.09 -5.79
CA ALA A 367 28.60 11.31 -5.53
C ALA A 367 27.31 11.00 -4.76
N TYR A 368 26.63 9.90 -5.12
CA TYR A 368 25.44 9.44 -4.40
C TYR A 368 25.76 8.94 -2.99
N ARG A 369 26.85 8.17 -2.82
CA ARG A 369 27.32 7.74 -1.49
C ARG A 369 27.63 8.92 -0.56
N GLU A 370 28.21 10.00 -1.09
CA GLU A 370 28.49 11.20 -0.28
C GLU A 370 27.22 11.84 0.27
N MET A 371 26.11 11.82 -0.48
CA MET A 371 24.82 12.34 -0.01
C MET A 371 24.26 11.57 1.19
N LEU A 372 24.57 10.27 1.34
CA LEU A 372 24.15 9.47 2.51
C LEU A 372 24.78 9.94 3.84
N LYS A 373 25.87 10.71 3.79
CA LYS A 373 26.43 11.36 4.99
C LYS A 373 25.52 12.47 5.52
N LYS A 374 24.61 12.99 4.69
CA LYS A 374 23.72 14.11 4.99
C LYS A 374 22.25 13.69 5.05
N VAL A 375 21.86 12.65 4.32
CA VAL A 375 20.45 12.22 4.18
C VAL A 375 20.30 10.74 4.59
N ASN A 376 19.16 10.36 5.17
CA ASN A 376 18.73 8.96 5.25
C ASN A 376 17.84 8.68 4.03
N VAL A 377 18.06 7.57 3.33
CA VAL A 377 17.21 7.19 2.19
C VAL A 377 16.53 5.87 2.49
N VAL A 378 15.21 5.83 2.36
CA VAL A 378 14.39 4.63 2.53
C VAL A 378 13.66 4.36 1.23
N LEU A 379 13.84 3.18 0.68
CA LEU A 379 13.26 2.75 -0.59
C LEU A 379 12.28 1.60 -0.35
N HIS A 380 11.05 1.75 -0.86
CA HIS A 380 9.98 0.76 -0.82
C HIS A 380 9.49 0.50 -2.26
N PRO A 381 10.11 -0.46 -2.98
CA PRO A 381 9.93 -0.55 -4.43
C PRO A 381 8.56 -1.02 -4.90
N VAL A 382 7.87 -1.85 -4.10
CA VAL A 382 6.57 -2.43 -4.45
C VAL A 382 5.63 -2.40 -3.25
N THR A 383 4.58 -1.57 -3.35
CA THR A 383 3.53 -1.47 -2.31
C THR A 383 2.45 -2.53 -2.51
N ASN A 384 2.07 -2.81 -3.75
CA ASN A 384 1.01 -3.75 -4.12
C ASN A 384 1.60 -4.97 -4.85
N PRO A 385 2.15 -5.96 -4.14
CA PRO A 385 2.78 -7.09 -4.79
C PRO A 385 1.77 -8.01 -5.48
N ASP A 386 0.56 -8.17 -4.96
CA ASP A 386 -0.47 -9.03 -5.57
C ASP A 386 -0.90 -8.54 -6.95
N GLY A 387 -1.18 -7.24 -7.07
CA GLY A 387 -1.44 -6.62 -8.36
C GLY A 387 -0.22 -6.72 -9.28
N ALA A 388 1.00 -6.60 -8.73
CA ALA A 388 2.24 -6.58 -9.53
C ALA A 388 2.50 -7.94 -10.16
N GLU A 389 2.26 -9.03 -9.44
CA GLU A 389 2.34 -10.39 -9.96
C GLU A 389 1.30 -10.61 -11.07
N LEU A 390 0.05 -10.19 -10.85
CA LEU A 390 -1.01 -10.29 -11.84
C LEU A 390 -0.69 -9.49 -13.10
N ALA A 391 -0.36 -8.20 -12.96
CA ALA A 391 0.01 -7.31 -14.05
C ALA A 391 1.21 -7.87 -14.82
N TYR A 392 2.26 -8.29 -14.13
CA TYR A 392 3.45 -8.88 -14.76
C TYR A 392 3.10 -10.16 -15.56
N ALA A 393 2.29 -11.04 -15.00
CA ALA A 393 1.86 -12.25 -15.72
C ALA A 393 1.00 -11.93 -16.95
N ARG A 394 0.21 -10.84 -16.92
CA ARG A 394 -0.65 -10.44 -18.05
C ARG A 394 0.12 -9.76 -19.16
N GLN A 395 1.04 -8.85 -18.84
CA GLN A 395 1.87 -8.17 -19.85
C GLN A 395 2.81 -9.13 -20.61
N LEU A 396 3.07 -10.34 -20.11
CA LEU A 396 3.82 -11.36 -20.86
C LEU A 396 3.01 -11.94 -22.02
N VAL A 397 1.68 -11.86 -21.94
CA VAL A 397 0.75 -12.31 -22.99
C VAL A 397 0.33 -11.13 -23.84
N ASN A 398 -0.05 -10.02 -23.20
CA ASN A 398 -0.52 -8.80 -23.84
C ASN A 398 0.38 -7.61 -23.44
N PRO A 399 1.56 -7.45 -24.06
CA PRO A 399 2.56 -6.49 -23.63
C PRO A 399 2.20 -5.02 -23.86
N ASP A 400 1.17 -4.76 -24.66
CA ASP A 400 0.77 -3.44 -25.12
C ASP A 400 -0.65 -3.05 -24.62
N HIS A 401 -1.27 -3.88 -23.78
CA HIS A 401 -2.62 -3.63 -23.27
C HIS A 401 -2.55 -2.83 -21.97
N MET A 402 -3.58 -2.02 -21.72
CA MET A 402 -3.98 -1.61 -20.39
C MET A 402 -4.42 -2.84 -19.59
N LEU A 403 -3.91 -2.94 -18.36
CA LEU A 403 -4.06 -4.09 -17.47
C LEU A 403 -4.62 -3.65 -16.12
N HIS A 404 -5.75 -2.93 -16.11
CA HIS A 404 -6.32 -2.40 -14.88
C HIS A 404 -6.73 -3.48 -13.87
N ALA A 405 -6.91 -4.73 -14.31
CA ALA A 405 -7.09 -5.85 -13.39
C ALA A 405 -5.91 -6.02 -12.41
N GLY A 406 -4.70 -5.63 -12.82
CA GLY A 406 -3.50 -5.61 -11.96
C GLY A 406 -3.21 -4.26 -11.31
N ARG A 407 -4.06 -3.24 -11.50
CA ARG A 407 -3.86 -1.90 -10.93
C ARG A 407 -4.14 -1.85 -9.41
N PRO A 408 -5.35 -2.15 -8.91
CA PRO A 408 -5.65 -2.07 -7.48
C PRO A 408 -5.07 -3.26 -6.70
N GLY A 409 -5.29 -3.29 -5.39
CA GLY A 409 -5.03 -4.48 -4.58
C GLY A 409 -5.89 -5.66 -5.05
N ALA A 410 -5.59 -6.86 -4.52
CA ALA A 410 -6.16 -8.11 -5.02
C ALA A 410 -7.70 -8.12 -5.13
N LEU A 411 -8.41 -7.41 -4.26
CA LEU A 411 -9.87 -7.41 -4.19
C LEU A 411 -10.52 -6.25 -4.96
N GLY A 412 -9.77 -5.51 -5.80
CA GLY A 412 -10.32 -4.49 -6.69
C GLY A 412 -10.43 -3.08 -6.12
N THR A 413 -10.13 -2.90 -4.84
CA THR A 413 -9.93 -1.58 -4.21
C THR A 413 -8.43 -1.28 -4.11
N ASP A 414 -8.06 0.00 -4.08
CA ASP A 414 -6.68 0.46 -3.87
C ASP A 414 -5.99 -0.28 -2.69
N ALA A 415 -4.78 -0.78 -2.92
CA ALA A 415 -4.03 -1.60 -1.97
C ALA A 415 -3.67 -0.86 -0.67
N THR A 416 -3.73 0.48 -0.67
CA THR A 416 -3.49 1.29 0.54
C THR A 416 -4.76 1.59 1.33
N SER A 417 -5.92 1.16 0.83
CA SER A 417 -7.20 1.38 1.49
C SER A 417 -7.27 0.70 2.85
N GLY A 418 -7.75 1.45 3.84
CA GLY A 418 -7.89 0.95 5.20
C GLY A 418 -6.59 0.96 6.01
N GLY A 419 -5.46 1.48 5.50
CA GLY A 419 -4.16 1.44 6.20
C GLY A 419 -4.09 2.15 7.56
N SER A 420 -5.12 2.91 7.95
CA SER A 420 -5.28 3.44 9.31
C SER A 420 -6.00 2.50 10.27
N SER A 421 -6.61 1.43 9.77
CA SER A 421 -7.24 0.37 10.56
C SER A 421 -6.14 -0.48 11.24
N PRO A 422 -6.35 -0.91 12.50
CA PRO A 422 -5.44 -1.87 13.14
C PRO A 422 -5.45 -3.24 12.43
N ASP A 423 -6.58 -3.58 11.80
CA ASP A 423 -6.79 -4.82 11.04
C ASP A 423 -7.40 -4.49 9.67
N PRO A 424 -6.59 -4.05 8.70
CA PRO A 424 -7.06 -3.74 7.36
C PRO A 424 -7.24 -5.01 6.52
N ILE A 425 -8.21 -4.98 5.60
CA ILE A 425 -8.42 -6.07 4.64
C ILE A 425 -7.18 -6.33 3.77
N TYR A 426 -6.40 -5.28 3.46
CA TYR A 426 -5.10 -5.35 2.80
C TYR A 426 -4.00 -5.14 3.84
N PRO A 427 -3.31 -6.18 4.31
CA PRO A 427 -2.23 -6.00 5.28
C PRO A 427 -1.09 -5.12 4.75
N GLU A 428 -0.82 -5.15 3.44
CA GLU A 428 0.15 -4.31 2.75
C GLU A 428 -0.13 -2.79 2.88
N SER A 429 -1.38 -2.40 3.13
CA SER A 429 -1.74 -0.99 3.33
C SER A 429 -1.02 -0.34 4.52
N ARG A 430 -0.54 -1.14 5.48
CA ARG A 430 0.20 -0.67 6.67
C ARG A 430 1.66 -0.38 6.40
N ALA A 431 2.23 -0.89 5.31
CA ALA A 431 3.67 -0.85 5.02
C ALA A 431 4.23 0.58 5.09
N ARG A 432 3.55 1.55 4.47
CA ARG A 432 3.94 2.96 4.49
C ARG A 432 3.81 3.59 5.88
N GLY A 433 2.78 3.20 6.64
CA GLY A 433 2.59 3.64 8.02
C GLY A 433 3.77 3.22 8.89
N MET A 434 4.17 1.95 8.79
CA MET A 434 5.32 1.39 9.51
C MET A 434 6.62 2.14 9.19
N ILE A 435 6.88 2.42 7.91
CA ILE A 435 8.06 3.20 7.49
C ILE A 435 8.00 4.64 8.04
N ARG A 436 6.84 5.29 7.94
CA ARG A 436 6.64 6.67 8.42
C ARG A 436 6.85 6.79 9.92
N GLU A 437 6.32 5.84 10.68
CA GLU A 437 6.52 5.76 12.13
C GLU A 437 8.00 5.62 12.49
N ALA A 438 8.72 4.78 11.74
CA ALA A 438 10.11 4.50 12.02
C ALA A 438 11.04 5.67 11.61
N TRP A 439 10.80 6.27 10.44
CA TRP A 439 11.77 7.17 9.78
C TRP A 439 11.39 8.65 9.74
N LEU A 440 10.13 9.01 10.05
CA LEU A 440 9.64 10.39 10.13
C LEU A 440 10.07 11.27 8.92
N PRO A 441 9.76 10.85 7.68
CA PRO A 441 10.34 11.39 6.46
C PRO A 441 10.06 12.87 6.26
N ASP A 442 11.05 13.62 5.79
CA ASP A 442 10.95 15.03 5.41
C ASP A 442 10.30 15.18 4.05
N ILE A 443 10.76 14.34 3.12
CA ILE A 443 10.25 14.24 1.76
C ILE A 443 9.72 12.82 1.57
N TYR A 444 8.47 12.71 1.12
CA TYR A 444 7.86 11.48 0.65
C TYR A 444 7.51 11.58 -0.83
N LEU A 445 7.97 10.61 -1.62
CA LEU A 445 7.65 10.50 -3.03
C LEU A 445 6.87 9.23 -3.29
N ASN A 446 5.76 9.36 -4.02
CA ASN A 446 4.94 8.27 -4.48
C ASN A 446 4.93 8.27 -6.02
N PRO A 447 5.98 7.72 -6.68
CA PRO A 447 5.99 7.63 -8.13
C PRO A 447 4.89 6.67 -8.62
N HIS A 448 4.00 7.22 -9.43
CA HIS A 448 2.90 6.56 -10.10
C HIS A 448 3.05 6.66 -11.63
N GLY A 449 2.10 6.07 -12.31
CA GLY A 449 1.96 6.08 -13.75
C GLY A 449 0.51 5.98 -14.21
N TYR A 450 0.33 5.91 -15.51
CA TYR A 450 -0.97 5.79 -16.14
C TYR A 450 -0.79 5.16 -17.54
N PRO A 451 -1.88 4.77 -18.23
CA PRO A 451 -1.83 4.25 -19.59
C PRO A 451 -0.92 5.07 -20.51
N SER A 452 0.01 4.41 -21.22
CA SER A 452 0.90 5.08 -22.17
C SER A 452 0.19 5.61 -23.43
N HIS A 453 -1.08 5.25 -23.61
CA HIS A 453 -1.93 5.54 -24.77
C HIS A 453 -3.36 5.89 -24.35
N GLU A 454 -4.17 6.33 -25.31
CA GLU A 454 -5.55 6.76 -25.09
C GLU A 454 -6.43 5.64 -24.51
N TRP A 455 -7.10 5.94 -23.40
CA TRP A 455 -7.98 4.98 -22.71
C TRP A 455 -9.29 4.72 -23.47
N VAL A 456 -9.75 5.67 -24.30
CA VAL A 456 -11.05 5.61 -24.97
C VAL A 456 -10.89 5.63 -26.48
N GLN A 457 -11.11 4.48 -27.12
CA GLN A 457 -11.18 4.41 -28.59
C GLN A 457 -12.57 4.85 -29.10
N TYR A 458 -12.61 5.42 -30.30
CA TYR A 458 -13.87 5.78 -30.95
C TYR A 458 -14.82 4.57 -31.00
N PHE A 459 -16.08 4.78 -30.58
CA PHE A 459 -17.16 3.79 -30.56
C PHE A 459 -17.11 2.70 -29.48
N ALA A 460 -16.20 2.77 -28.51
CA ALA A 460 -16.08 1.76 -27.45
C ALA A 460 -17.22 1.77 -26.41
N GLY A 461 -18.09 2.78 -26.38
CA GLY A 461 -19.23 2.82 -25.43
C GLY A 461 -18.83 2.81 -23.93
N TYR A 462 -17.56 3.10 -23.64
CA TYR A 462 -16.87 2.77 -22.40
C TYR A 462 -17.56 3.24 -21.11
N SER A 463 -17.73 2.30 -20.17
CA SER A 463 -18.55 2.45 -18.96
C SER A 463 -17.76 2.79 -17.69
N ALA A 464 -16.41 2.80 -17.68
CA ALA A 464 -15.63 3.06 -16.46
C ALA A 464 -15.86 4.47 -15.86
N TRP A 465 -16.41 5.39 -16.65
CA TRP A 465 -16.84 6.73 -16.22
C TRP A 465 -18.26 6.75 -15.64
N ALA A 466 -19.05 5.69 -15.86
CA ALA A 466 -20.41 5.52 -15.34
C ALA A 466 -20.41 4.74 -14.03
N ARG A 467 -19.80 5.29 -12.97
CA ARG A 467 -19.80 4.69 -11.61
C ARG A 467 -21.15 4.81 -10.87
N GLY A 468 -22.24 5.00 -11.61
CA GLY A 468 -23.59 5.25 -11.10
C GLY A 468 -24.45 6.02 -12.11
N ARG A 469 -25.53 6.67 -11.65
CA ARG A 469 -26.40 7.52 -12.50
C ARG A 469 -25.73 8.82 -12.99
N ARG A 470 -24.47 9.06 -12.62
CA ARG A 470 -23.67 10.21 -13.03
C ARG A 470 -22.45 9.68 -13.77
N VAL A 471 -22.21 10.21 -14.97
CA VAL A 471 -20.98 9.98 -15.71
C VAL A 471 -19.94 10.97 -15.16
N GLY A 472 -18.83 10.45 -14.64
CA GLY A 472 -17.70 11.25 -14.18
C GLY A 472 -17.00 11.96 -15.35
N PRO A 473 -16.22 13.01 -15.07
CA PRO A 473 -15.46 13.71 -16.10
C PRO A 473 -14.38 12.78 -16.67
N ARG A 474 -14.12 12.88 -17.98
CA ARG A 474 -13.17 12.02 -18.71
C ARG A 474 -11.73 12.48 -18.49
N THR A 475 -11.31 12.72 -17.26
CA THR A 475 -10.05 13.44 -17.02
C THR A 475 -8.82 12.62 -17.44
N TRP A 476 -8.84 11.29 -17.40
CA TRP A 476 -7.66 10.45 -17.66
C TRP A 476 -7.63 9.76 -19.03
N TRP A 477 -8.45 10.19 -19.98
CA TRP A 477 -8.58 9.53 -21.27
C TRP A 477 -7.40 9.75 -22.24
N VAL A 478 -6.68 10.89 -22.14
CA VAL A 478 -5.56 11.23 -23.04
C VAL A 478 -4.27 11.39 -22.21
N PRO A 479 -3.14 10.81 -22.67
CA PRO A 479 -1.84 11.00 -22.04
C PRO A 479 -1.42 12.46 -21.85
N ARG A 480 -0.76 12.77 -20.73
CA ARG A 480 -0.43 14.14 -20.27
C ARG A 480 1.05 14.39 -20.06
N GLY A 481 1.93 13.56 -20.60
CA GLY A 481 3.37 13.63 -20.27
C GLY A 481 3.67 13.24 -18.83
N TRP A 482 4.87 13.55 -18.37
CA TRP A 482 5.25 13.42 -16.96
C TRP A 482 4.73 14.62 -16.17
N PHE A 483 3.91 14.40 -15.14
CA PHE A 483 3.29 15.50 -14.39
C PHE A 483 3.07 15.19 -12.91
N ILE A 484 2.68 16.21 -12.14
CA ILE A 484 2.26 16.08 -10.74
C ILE A 484 0.73 16.29 -10.68
N PRO A 485 -0.09 15.27 -10.33
CA PRO A 485 -1.55 15.34 -10.36
C PRO A 485 -2.15 16.06 -9.15
N GLY A 486 -1.33 16.44 -8.18
CA GLY A 486 -1.77 17.17 -7.00
C GLY A 486 -0.60 17.76 -6.25
N PHE A 487 -0.60 19.08 -6.08
CA PHE A 487 0.32 19.79 -5.22
C PHE A 487 -0.41 20.77 -4.30
N SER A 488 -0.18 20.64 -3.00
CA SER A 488 -0.63 21.55 -1.96
C SER A 488 0.56 21.99 -1.13
N TRP A 489 0.56 23.25 -0.69
CA TRP A 489 1.60 23.81 0.16
C TRP A 489 1.01 24.32 1.48
N VAL A 490 1.87 24.55 2.45
CA VAL A 490 1.56 25.24 3.70
C VAL A 490 1.70 26.73 3.45
N GLU A 491 0.69 27.50 3.84
CA GLU A 491 0.69 28.96 3.80
C GLU A 491 0.30 29.44 5.20
N ASP A 492 1.27 29.35 6.11
CA ASP A 492 1.14 29.62 7.55
C ASP A 492 2.11 30.74 7.93
N GLU A 493 1.59 31.89 8.36
CA GLU A 493 2.38 33.08 8.71
C GLU A 493 3.34 32.82 9.88
N GLU A 494 3.03 31.89 10.79
CA GLU A 494 3.90 31.52 11.90
C GLU A 494 5.05 30.59 11.45
N ASN A 495 4.90 29.95 10.29
CA ASN A 495 5.81 28.93 9.77
C ASN A 495 6.15 29.14 8.27
N PRO A 496 6.64 30.33 7.86
CA PRO A 496 6.81 30.70 6.44
C PRO A 496 7.88 29.86 5.71
N ASP A 497 8.80 29.24 6.46
CA ASP A 497 9.86 28.39 5.92
C ASP A 497 9.32 27.14 5.22
N TYR A 498 8.13 26.65 5.61
CA TYR A 498 7.50 25.49 4.96
C TYR A 498 7.16 25.78 3.50
N GLN A 499 6.52 26.92 3.23
CA GLN A 499 6.20 27.35 1.87
C GLN A 499 7.47 27.48 1.03
N THR A 500 8.49 28.15 1.60
CA THR A 500 9.78 28.37 0.94
C THR A 500 10.44 27.04 0.54
N ALA A 501 10.52 26.10 1.48
CA ALA A 501 11.08 24.78 1.22
C ALA A 501 10.28 24.01 0.17
N GLN A 502 8.94 24.03 0.27
CA GLN A 502 8.07 23.29 -0.65
C GLN A 502 8.19 23.75 -2.10
N PHE A 503 8.20 25.07 -2.33
CA PHE A 503 8.38 25.61 -3.68
C PHE A 503 9.81 25.41 -4.20
N ALA A 504 10.83 25.54 -3.36
CA ALA A 504 12.20 25.26 -3.77
C ALA A 504 12.42 23.79 -4.20
N ILE A 505 11.77 22.84 -3.51
CA ILE A 505 11.77 21.43 -3.93
C ILE A 505 11.05 21.26 -5.26
N LEU A 506 9.86 21.85 -5.41
CA LEU A 506 9.09 21.78 -6.65
C LEU A 506 9.85 22.37 -7.85
N ASP A 507 10.54 23.50 -7.66
CA ASP A 507 11.40 24.13 -8.66
C ASP A 507 12.55 23.21 -9.06
N SER A 508 13.22 22.59 -8.08
CA SER A 508 14.30 21.63 -8.31
C SER A 508 13.83 20.41 -9.11
N MET A 509 12.64 19.90 -8.82
CA MET A 509 12.01 18.82 -9.59
C MET A 509 11.70 19.22 -11.02
N ALA A 510 11.03 20.36 -11.22
CA ALA A 510 10.68 20.84 -12.54
C ALA A 510 11.92 21.08 -13.41
N ALA A 511 12.99 21.64 -12.83
CA ALA A 511 14.27 21.82 -13.51
C ALA A 511 14.93 20.48 -13.90
N ALA A 512 14.87 19.47 -13.03
CA ALA A 512 15.43 18.15 -13.32
C ALA A 512 14.69 17.42 -14.45
N VAL A 513 13.34 17.51 -14.47
CA VAL A 513 12.51 16.90 -15.52
C VAL A 513 12.68 17.63 -16.86
N THR A 514 12.61 18.96 -16.85
CA THR A 514 12.70 19.77 -18.09
C THR A 514 14.11 19.88 -18.65
N GLY A 515 15.15 19.62 -17.85
CA GLY A 515 16.54 19.65 -18.26
C GLY A 515 17.00 18.43 -19.08
N ASN A 516 16.22 17.34 -19.13
CA ASN A 516 16.49 16.21 -20.01
C ASN A 516 15.82 16.42 -21.37
N GLU A 517 16.62 16.53 -22.44
CA GLU A 517 16.15 16.83 -23.80
C GLU A 517 15.11 15.83 -24.32
N ALA A 518 15.35 14.52 -24.13
CA ALA A 518 14.42 13.48 -24.60
C ALA A 518 13.08 13.53 -23.85
N VAL A 519 13.12 13.80 -22.55
CA VAL A 519 11.93 13.95 -21.70
C VAL A 519 11.17 15.22 -22.06
N HIS A 520 11.89 16.31 -22.28
CA HIS A 520 11.31 17.58 -22.73
C HIS A 520 10.58 17.41 -24.05
N ASP A 521 11.22 16.79 -25.05
CA ASP A 521 10.63 16.56 -26.37
C ASP A 521 9.39 15.67 -26.31
N MET A 522 9.42 14.60 -25.52
CA MET A 522 8.26 13.75 -25.27
C MET A 522 7.11 14.54 -24.63
N ASN A 523 7.40 15.29 -23.57
CA ASN A 523 6.43 16.11 -22.87
C ASN A 523 5.80 17.14 -23.82
N GLN A 524 6.58 17.84 -24.65
CA GLN A 524 6.03 18.80 -25.61
C GLN A 524 5.07 18.14 -26.61
N ARG A 525 5.39 16.93 -27.13
CA ARG A 525 4.48 16.19 -28.01
C ARG A 525 3.19 15.78 -27.29
N LEU A 526 3.29 15.29 -26.05
CA LEU A 526 2.14 14.86 -25.25
C LEU A 526 1.26 16.04 -24.83
N TYR A 527 1.85 17.15 -24.36
CA TYR A 527 1.11 18.37 -24.01
C TYR A 527 0.35 18.94 -25.21
N ALA A 528 0.98 18.97 -26.40
CA ALA A 528 0.31 19.43 -27.62
C ALA A 528 -0.91 18.56 -27.97
N ARG A 529 -0.82 17.23 -27.78
CA ARG A 529 -1.96 16.32 -27.97
C ARG A 529 -3.03 16.51 -26.89
N TYR A 530 -2.64 16.54 -25.63
CA TYR A 530 -3.54 16.77 -24.50
C TYR A 530 -4.34 18.07 -24.68
N LYS A 531 -3.69 19.17 -25.09
CA LYS A 531 -4.36 20.42 -25.41
C LYS A 531 -5.33 20.30 -26.58
N LYS A 532 -4.86 19.77 -27.72
CA LYS A 532 -5.66 19.64 -28.95
C LYS A 532 -6.98 18.88 -28.75
N TYR A 533 -6.95 17.80 -27.97
CA TYR A 533 -8.12 16.95 -27.74
C TYR A 533 -8.86 17.27 -26.45
N GLY A 534 -8.15 17.72 -25.41
CA GLY A 534 -8.69 18.00 -24.09
C GLY A 534 -9.47 19.31 -23.99
N GLU A 535 -9.11 20.37 -24.73
CA GLU A 535 -9.79 21.69 -24.67
C GLU A 535 -11.30 21.63 -24.98
N GLN A 536 -11.76 20.54 -25.60
CA GLN A 536 -13.18 20.30 -25.88
C GLN A 536 -13.97 19.98 -24.60
N ASP A 537 -13.32 19.42 -23.57
CA ASP A 537 -13.90 19.19 -22.25
C ASP A 537 -13.81 20.47 -21.40
N ARG A 538 -14.80 21.34 -21.52
CA ARG A 538 -14.83 22.66 -20.86
C ARG A 538 -14.81 22.59 -19.34
N ASP A 539 -15.27 21.49 -18.75
CA ASP A 539 -15.41 21.34 -17.31
C ASP A 539 -14.26 20.52 -16.70
N GLY A 540 -13.69 19.57 -17.46
CA GLY A 540 -12.63 18.67 -17.00
C GLY A 540 -11.21 19.02 -17.43
N PHE A 541 -11.02 19.89 -18.43
CA PHE A 541 -9.69 20.25 -18.91
C PHE A 541 -9.03 21.30 -18.02
N THR A 542 -7.83 20.96 -17.53
CA THR A 542 -6.96 21.88 -16.80
C THR A 542 -5.53 21.78 -17.32
N GLU A 543 -4.91 22.93 -17.59
CA GLU A 543 -3.53 23.05 -18.04
C GLU A 543 -2.86 24.15 -17.20
N TYR A 544 -2.05 23.75 -16.20
CA TYR A 544 -1.20 24.65 -15.44
C TYR A 544 0.24 24.15 -15.50
N PHE A 545 1.15 25.05 -15.85
CA PHE A 545 2.58 24.76 -15.93
C PHE A 545 3.33 25.46 -14.81
N HIS A 546 4.12 24.69 -14.05
CA HIS A 546 5.11 25.18 -13.11
C HIS A 546 6.49 24.93 -13.70
N ASN A 547 7.24 25.98 -14.04
CA ASN A 547 8.57 25.90 -14.66
C ASN A 547 8.66 24.88 -15.83
N GLY A 548 7.64 24.86 -16.69
CA GLY A 548 7.60 24.01 -17.89
C GLY A 548 7.13 22.57 -17.67
N MET A 549 6.76 22.19 -16.45
CA MET A 549 6.16 20.89 -16.11
C MET A 549 4.67 21.08 -15.75
N VAL A 550 3.80 20.16 -16.17
CA VAL A 550 2.40 20.20 -15.74
C VAL A 550 2.30 19.86 -14.25
N VAL A 551 1.62 20.73 -13.50
CA VAL A 551 1.38 20.55 -12.06
C VAL A 551 -0.06 20.94 -11.75
N SER A 552 -0.84 20.00 -11.22
CA SER A 552 -2.18 20.28 -10.70
C SER A 552 -2.07 20.87 -9.30
N MET A 553 -1.91 22.19 -9.23
CA MET A 553 -1.80 22.93 -7.98
C MET A 553 -3.16 23.28 -7.38
N ARG A 554 -3.25 23.29 -6.04
CA ARG A 554 -4.37 23.94 -5.35
C ARG A 554 -4.40 25.44 -5.65
N LEU A 555 -5.59 26.03 -5.55
CA LEU A 555 -5.76 27.47 -5.76
C LEU A 555 -5.22 28.33 -4.61
N ARG A 556 -5.08 27.74 -3.41
CA ARG A 556 -4.55 28.39 -2.19
C ARG A 556 -3.81 27.36 -1.34
N GLY A 557 -2.89 27.85 -0.50
CA GLY A 557 -2.19 27.03 0.47
C GLY A 557 -3.11 26.62 1.63
N THR A 558 -2.54 25.81 2.50
CA THR A 558 -3.20 25.35 3.74
C THR A 558 -2.64 26.11 4.93
N GLU A 559 -3.50 26.80 5.67
CA GLU A 559 -3.16 27.61 6.86
C GLU A 559 -2.92 26.75 8.12
N SER A 560 -2.38 25.53 7.95
CA SER A 560 -2.08 24.65 9.08
C SER A 560 -1.04 23.59 8.72
N ILE A 561 -0.03 23.44 9.58
CA ILE A 561 0.96 22.35 9.49
C ILE A 561 0.45 21.01 10.02
N GLY A 562 -0.77 20.95 10.59
CA GLY A 562 -1.42 19.72 11.07
C GLY A 562 -0.71 19.00 12.22
N ASN A 563 -1.23 17.82 12.60
CA ASN A 563 -0.66 16.89 13.58
C ASN A 563 -0.68 15.45 13.04
N GLY A 564 0.10 14.55 13.67
CA GLY A 564 0.16 13.12 13.32
C GLY A 564 1.22 12.79 12.26
N LEU A 565 1.34 11.51 11.90
CA LEU A 565 2.41 10.97 11.07
C LEU A 565 2.45 11.48 9.63
N ASN A 566 1.29 11.89 9.10
CA ASN A 566 1.14 12.41 7.74
C ASN A 566 1.13 13.94 7.68
N SER A 567 1.32 14.62 8.82
CA SER A 567 1.26 16.08 8.86
C SER A 567 2.49 16.71 8.22
N PRO A 568 2.34 17.89 7.59
CA PRO A 568 3.47 18.70 7.12
C PRO A 568 4.57 18.93 8.16
N ARG A 569 4.23 18.98 9.46
CA ARG A 569 5.20 19.09 10.56
C ARG A 569 6.27 17.98 10.54
N ILE A 570 5.93 16.81 10.03
CA ILE A 570 6.88 15.70 9.83
C ILE A 570 7.29 15.66 8.37
N THR A 571 6.34 15.48 7.46
CA THR A 571 6.57 15.33 6.02
C THR A 571 6.08 16.58 5.30
N TYR A 572 6.91 17.61 5.26
CA TYR A 572 6.55 18.89 4.66
C TYR A 572 6.50 18.85 3.14
N PHE A 573 7.09 17.85 2.48
CA PHE A 573 6.94 17.67 1.04
C PHE A 573 6.48 16.24 0.72
N SER A 574 5.31 16.13 0.10
CA SER A 574 4.70 14.86 -0.28
C SER A 574 4.03 15.02 -1.63
N VAL A 575 4.51 14.29 -2.64
CA VAL A 575 3.91 14.36 -3.99
C VAL A 575 3.78 12.97 -4.60
N THR A 576 2.74 12.84 -5.40
CA THR A 576 2.60 11.80 -6.41
C THR A 576 3.13 12.34 -7.74
N THR A 577 3.76 11.50 -8.55
CA THR A 577 4.09 11.81 -9.95
C THR A 577 3.38 10.85 -10.87
N GLU A 578 3.07 11.27 -12.08
CA GLU A 578 2.34 10.48 -13.06
C GLU A 578 3.15 10.40 -14.36
N ALA A 579 3.44 9.17 -14.77
CA ALA A 579 4.20 8.81 -15.96
C ALA A 579 3.33 8.01 -16.94
N PRO A 580 3.41 8.23 -18.27
CA PRO A 580 2.76 7.37 -19.25
C PRO A 580 3.51 6.03 -19.37
N ASP A 581 3.57 5.24 -18.29
CA ASP A 581 4.49 4.12 -18.14
C ASP A 581 3.83 2.75 -18.08
N GLU A 582 2.50 2.66 -18.14
CA GLU A 582 1.83 1.37 -18.04
C GLU A 582 2.37 0.41 -19.12
N THR A 583 2.86 -0.75 -18.68
CA THR A 583 3.49 -1.76 -19.55
C THR A 583 4.70 -1.27 -20.38
N ALA A 584 5.32 -0.14 -20.03
CA ALA A 584 6.46 0.43 -20.75
C ALA A 584 7.61 -0.57 -20.98
N ARG A 585 8.17 -0.58 -22.19
CA ARG A 585 9.27 -1.47 -22.62
C ARG A 585 10.28 -0.76 -23.51
N GLY A 586 11.48 -1.33 -23.63
CA GLY A 586 12.54 -0.85 -24.50
C GLY A 586 12.87 0.62 -24.24
N ASP A 587 13.01 1.39 -25.32
CA ASP A 587 13.36 2.82 -25.27
C ASP A 587 12.34 3.65 -24.47
N TRP A 588 11.06 3.25 -24.45
CA TRP A 588 10.03 3.94 -23.67
C TRP A 588 10.22 3.71 -22.16
N MET A 589 10.53 2.47 -21.76
CA MET A 589 10.85 2.14 -20.37
C MET A 589 12.11 2.88 -19.88
N ASP A 590 13.14 2.94 -20.71
CA ASP A 590 14.36 3.69 -20.41
C ASP A 590 14.05 5.18 -20.20
N LEU A 591 13.25 5.78 -21.09
CA LEU A 591 12.83 7.18 -20.95
C LEU A 591 12.05 7.44 -19.66
N MET A 592 11.06 6.59 -19.34
CA MET A 592 10.26 6.69 -18.10
C MET A 592 11.13 6.54 -16.86
N GLY A 593 12.05 5.58 -16.94
CA GLY A 593 13.05 5.34 -15.92
C GLY A 593 13.96 6.52 -15.64
N GLN A 594 14.49 7.14 -16.69
CA GLN A 594 15.38 8.29 -16.59
C GLN A 594 14.69 9.50 -15.94
N VAL A 595 13.45 9.81 -16.33
CA VAL A 595 12.72 10.94 -15.73
C VAL A 595 12.36 10.67 -14.27
N GLY A 596 11.94 9.45 -13.92
CA GLY A 596 11.64 9.07 -12.54
C GLY A 596 12.89 9.10 -11.64
N LEU A 597 14.04 8.69 -12.18
CA LEU A 597 15.32 8.79 -11.47
C LEU A 597 15.76 10.25 -11.31
N ALA A 598 15.62 11.08 -12.35
CA ALA A 598 15.96 12.51 -12.29
C ALA A 598 15.11 13.23 -11.24
N HIS A 599 13.81 12.95 -11.23
CA HIS A 599 12.86 13.48 -10.24
C HIS A 599 13.23 13.07 -8.81
N THR A 600 13.52 11.79 -8.58
CA THR A 600 13.88 11.32 -7.24
C THR A 600 15.25 11.88 -6.80
N THR A 601 16.21 11.94 -7.72
CA THR A 601 17.56 12.46 -7.47
C THR A 601 17.58 13.94 -7.13
N SER A 602 16.70 14.76 -7.72
CA SER A 602 16.65 16.20 -7.42
C SER A 602 16.28 16.45 -5.96
N THR A 603 15.34 15.68 -5.39
CA THR A 603 14.97 15.79 -3.98
C THR A 603 16.06 15.31 -3.03
N LEU A 604 16.76 14.24 -3.40
CA LEU A 604 17.91 13.76 -2.64
C LEU A 604 19.01 14.83 -2.60
N ARG A 605 19.30 15.45 -3.75
CA ARG A 605 20.27 16.55 -3.86
C ARG A 605 19.82 17.75 -3.01
N TYR A 606 18.55 18.14 -3.10
CA TYR A 606 17.99 19.22 -2.29
C TYR A 606 18.26 18.99 -0.79
N LEU A 607 17.92 17.81 -0.27
CA LEU A 607 18.16 17.49 1.15
C LEU A 607 19.65 17.41 1.50
N ALA A 608 20.49 16.96 0.57
CA ALA A 608 21.92 16.80 0.81
C ALA A 608 22.68 18.14 0.83
N THR A 609 22.22 19.12 0.04
CA THR A 609 22.82 20.46 -0.05
C THR A 609 22.14 21.50 0.82
N GLY A 610 20.90 21.26 1.23
CA GLY A 610 20.10 22.19 2.04
C GLY A 610 20.63 22.38 3.46
N GLU A 611 20.19 23.47 4.08
CA GLU A 611 20.59 23.89 5.42
C GLU A 611 19.46 23.59 6.43
N PHE A 612 19.83 23.09 7.61
CA PHE A 612 18.91 22.88 8.73
C PHE A 612 19.66 22.97 10.06
N GLU A 613 18.90 23.20 11.13
CA GLU A 613 19.44 23.31 12.47
C GLU A 613 19.11 22.09 13.33
N VAL A 614 20.01 21.75 14.25
CA VAL A 614 19.79 20.73 15.27
C VAL A 614 19.89 21.39 16.63
N GLU A 615 18.75 21.53 17.29
CA GLU A 615 18.65 22.12 18.62
C GLU A 615 19.00 21.10 19.70
N ARG A 616 19.53 21.64 20.80
CA ARG A 616 20.00 20.87 21.95
C ARG A 616 19.48 21.54 23.21
N GLU A 617 18.53 20.89 23.87
CA GLU A 617 18.03 21.33 25.16
C GLU A 617 18.63 20.47 26.27
N ALA A 618 18.96 21.09 27.39
CA ALA A 618 19.34 20.39 28.61
C ALA A 618 18.65 21.04 29.79
N GLU A 619 17.85 20.26 30.51
CA GLU A 619 17.14 20.70 31.69
C GLU A 619 17.49 19.79 32.87
N ALA A 620 17.77 20.39 34.03
CA ALA A 620 17.92 19.65 35.27
C ALA A 620 16.55 19.61 35.97
N PHE A 621 16.03 18.41 36.20
CA PHE A 621 14.79 18.21 36.93
C PHE A 621 15.03 17.20 38.06
N ASP A 622 14.92 17.67 39.30
CA ASP A 622 15.21 16.93 40.53
C ASP A 622 16.62 16.27 40.51
N GLN A 623 16.71 14.94 40.62
CA GLN A 623 17.96 14.16 40.59
C GLN A 623 18.38 13.73 39.17
N ALA A 624 17.72 14.23 38.11
CA ALA A 624 17.97 13.82 36.73
C ALA A 624 18.30 15.01 35.81
N VAL A 625 19.09 14.74 34.76
CA VAL A 625 19.31 15.68 33.65
C VAL A 625 18.63 15.12 32.41
N VAL A 626 17.67 15.86 31.87
CA VAL A 626 17.02 15.54 30.60
C VAL A 626 17.76 16.29 29.50
N ARG A 627 18.22 15.56 28.48
CA ARG A 627 18.78 16.15 27.26
C ARG A 627 17.90 15.80 26.07
N LYS A 628 17.50 16.80 25.30
CA LYS A 628 16.76 16.62 24.06
C LYS A 628 17.62 17.07 22.88
N PHE A 629 17.51 16.31 21.80
CA PHE A 629 18.17 16.59 20.53
C PHE A 629 17.12 16.42 19.45
N PHE A 630 16.84 17.47 18.70
CA PHE A 630 15.88 17.42 17.60
C PHE A 630 16.31 18.35 16.48
N ARG A 631 15.91 18.00 15.27
CA ARG A 631 16.14 18.80 14.08
C ARG A 631 14.96 19.73 13.85
N VAL A 632 15.24 21.00 13.57
CA VAL A 632 14.24 21.97 13.15
C VAL A 632 13.89 21.68 11.68
N LYS A 633 12.60 21.56 11.39
CA LYS A 633 12.07 21.36 10.03
C LYS A 633 11.42 22.67 9.55
N PRO A 634 11.45 22.96 8.24
CA PRO A 634 11.98 22.13 7.15
C PRO A 634 13.49 22.31 6.92
N VAL A 635 14.07 21.49 6.04
CA VAL A 635 15.36 21.81 5.41
C VAL A 635 15.12 22.94 4.41
N LEU A 636 15.94 23.99 4.47
CA LEU A 636 15.85 25.16 3.60
C LEU A 636 16.87 25.07 2.44
N PRO A 637 16.60 25.74 1.30
CA PRO A 637 17.61 25.88 0.26
C PRO A 637 18.84 26.63 0.80
N PRO A 638 20.04 26.40 0.25
CA PRO A 638 21.25 27.13 0.66
C PRO A 638 21.03 28.65 0.52
N THR A 639 21.40 29.42 1.54
CA THR A 639 21.38 30.89 1.47
C THR A 639 22.65 31.39 0.77
N ASP A 640 22.51 32.34 -0.17
CA ASP A 640 23.65 33.08 -0.72
C ASP A 640 24.35 33.85 0.42
N ASP A 641 25.69 33.91 0.40
CA ASP A 641 26.52 34.44 1.50
C ASP A 641 26.20 35.90 1.88
N ASP A 642 25.50 36.65 1.02
CA ASP A 642 25.08 38.03 1.27
C ASP A 642 23.82 38.14 2.18
N GLU A 643 22.94 37.13 2.23
CA GLU A 643 21.73 37.14 3.10
C GLU A 643 22.01 36.63 4.53
N LYS A 644 23.13 35.92 4.76
CA LYS A 644 23.51 35.39 6.09
C LYS A 644 23.79 36.47 7.15
N LYS A 645 23.93 37.73 6.75
CA LYS A 645 24.17 38.86 7.67
C LYS A 645 22.90 39.43 8.30
N ASP A 646 21.73 39.18 7.72
CA ASP A 646 20.46 39.72 8.23
C ASP A 646 19.64 38.71 9.05
N ARG A 647 20.04 37.43 9.07
CA ARG A 647 19.39 36.33 9.83
C ARG A 647 20.08 35.92 11.14
N LYS A 648 21.15 36.61 11.55
CA LYS A 648 21.81 36.46 12.87
C LYS A 648 21.59 37.70 13.71
#